data_AF-A0A3T0SL50-F1
#
_entry.id   AF-A0A3T0SL50-F1
#
_cell.length_a   1.000
_cell.length_b   1.000
_cell.length_c   1.000
_cell.angle_alpha   90.00
_cell.angle_beta   90.00
_cell.angle_gamma   90.00
#
_symmetry.space_group_name_H-M   'P 1'
#
loop_
_entity.id
_entity.type
_entity.pdbx_description
1 polymer ?
#
loop_
_entity_poly.entity_id
_entity_poly.type
_entity_poly.pdbx_seq_one_letter_code
_entity_poly.pdbx_strand_id
1 'polypeptide(L)'
;MAYGSSIFRCRGWLMRNSTAPSSTRLLSPWALLLIAALLGALLVLTYTDEDALLPDDRQPDAVSINYAELLLQAHPENMSLRLKLIEQLIELGDLPRARSHVYLLPESEAGIVRFLRAELAVLEAQTAPESMTLQARTALKDQLRAVDRDSISTEELIRYAAYALSLTDPGLAAQAYRDLAVRDETRRDSWLNEAARAHLGAGETSAAAELFIEQLSDAETTADRRRYLHQAFSALLSADRSEQAAELVHRHLSLMNAEDGALFSAAVQAGIGTRRYDLVTDTIASWRTLQPDDLGALNAEFGLHLAAGELEQAWAVGQRLAAVEPPVAGQLKQLALLGEWTGHTTAALNFWLRLIQLEDTPAVREHAWRLAAQLYDFDNTIALLADTGARRQLLDAELDALVFSHSERGTPEQAEQWLRGYLRVHPSHQLAWMRLQQILEQTQQLSAEAELWADIEGRFGLSIVQRVDWAEANWQLFDPQAAWQVLNAIDADSVTDQGYWRLRGELAWELERDEEALESYLRLEASGVKADSTTEERLISLYEHSAPDRALDVLIVSWKRTRTPASLSRAIQMAMQLGDMVRLDALVREGRLLPDSDSISALWSARAMQAAEVGDSKGAERLYLEALARFPETGEFRPQLLWHYIDQGQREPLAPLLRQWQNLALKRSALWLPFASANLLLNRNDQALRWFDLYLELNPDDSLVQAGYADALESAGYSDRALRLRRHMLRTIEMPMRGADVAQYQTYLRLMSASGAGAAAGELALRWRDGSRPMLQLWFDQFSEQLDVLNQSSLKGQWLAWARRNGLKISRYAELQEALQTQNRQALERLLAQDGLDPAQRVEALQRLGANSQAMAEALAALSSEQPVVVRQQLLRQALALQERNPQGIQVGMRQQDFGSLKLQGPTVLVARQLDHDWHASLSLAQMEYSGSGLYQARPGIEQSAELELTRTLDNGSLGVAVDSSSHDEGDRFGFGLSRGLQLTSKDALVFRADWQRQAEDSGLLRALGQRDGVGISGTHGISARDQLSWSLTHQRYSMLDGEAVGSGQQANLELSHAVFFEGPAWTLRSGLSYAKYRLKNNELPDETEDDVSEFMSTPADLLQERFGQLYVGSTWRRGFPGALNRGTAQFSWLLDVLAGWQWTEQQANYAITTGVGMRVLGDDELAFTFGYQSAPRNGDGEPGGTLGVTYSARFGR
;
A
#
# COMPACT_ATOMS: atom_id res chain seq x y z
N MET A 1 19.27 -14.02 15.32
CA MET A 1 19.66 -13.75 16.72
C MET A 1 19.84 -12.26 16.90
N ALA A 2 19.38 -11.73 18.02
CA ALA A 2 20.13 -10.77 18.81
C ALA A 2 20.09 -11.27 20.28
N TYR A 3 21.06 -10.85 21.08
CA TYR A 3 21.33 -11.13 22.51
C TYR A 3 20.09 -11.29 23.43
N GLY A 4 20.16 -11.99 24.58
CA GLY A 4 21.28 -12.70 25.22
C GLY A 4 21.18 -12.73 26.76
N SER A 5 22.18 -13.31 27.44
CA SER A 5 22.60 -13.04 28.83
C SER A 5 21.64 -13.21 30.05
N SER A 6 21.81 -14.35 30.74
CA SER A 6 22.32 -14.49 32.14
C SER A 6 21.50 -14.14 33.43
N ILE A 7 21.69 -15.05 34.43
CA ILE A 7 21.95 -14.79 35.89
C ILE A 7 20.79 -14.72 36.93
N PHE A 8 20.72 -15.78 37.79
CA PHE A 8 20.20 -15.89 39.19
C PHE A 8 18.74 -15.44 39.52
N ARG A 9 18.06 -15.83 40.63
CA ARG A 9 18.42 -16.52 41.90
C ARG A 9 17.24 -17.35 42.49
N CYS A 10 17.55 -18.45 43.19
CA CYS A 10 16.84 -19.12 44.32
C CYS A 10 15.32 -19.48 44.32
N ARG A 11 15.02 -20.60 45.02
CA ARG A 11 13.68 -20.96 45.54
C ARG A 11 13.19 -19.95 46.61
N GLY A 12 11.88 -19.72 46.66
CA GLY A 12 11.20 -19.06 47.80
C GLY A 12 9.68 -19.18 47.69
N TRP A 13 9.05 -19.98 48.56
CA TRP A 13 7.59 -20.24 48.56
C TRP A 13 6.73 -18.98 48.79
N LEU A 14 5.57 -18.88 48.11
CA LEU A 14 4.26 -18.91 48.78
C LEU A 14 3.08 -19.11 47.79
N MET A 15 1.85 -19.22 48.35
CA MET A 15 0.72 -19.95 47.74
C MET A 15 -0.28 -19.13 46.90
N ARG A 16 -0.88 -19.83 45.92
CA ARG A 16 -2.32 -19.89 45.55
C ARG A 16 -3.03 -18.76 44.75
N ASN A 17 -3.86 -19.25 43.81
CA ASN A 17 -5.13 -18.72 43.29
C ASN A 17 -5.15 -17.56 42.25
N SER A 18 -5.36 -17.94 40.98
CA SER A 18 -6.53 -17.61 40.11
C SER A 18 -7.41 -16.38 40.48
N THR A 19 -7.87 -15.49 39.58
CA THR A 19 -8.21 -15.59 38.13
C THR A 19 -7.91 -14.27 37.36
N ALA A 20 -8.31 -14.16 36.08
CA ALA A 20 -7.85 -13.14 35.12
C ALA A 20 -8.63 -11.78 35.08
N PRO A 21 -7.90 -10.68 34.88
CA PRO A 21 -8.33 -9.47 34.14
C PRO A 21 -7.27 -9.00 33.11
N SER A 22 -7.48 -8.08 32.15
CA SER A 22 -8.66 -7.53 31.44
C SER A 22 -8.18 -6.70 30.21
N SER A 23 -9.06 -6.35 29.26
CA SER A 23 -8.72 -5.54 28.06
C SER A 23 -8.86 -4.02 28.24
N THR A 24 -8.02 -3.22 27.61
CA THR A 24 -8.02 -1.74 27.68
C THR A 24 -8.91 -1.05 26.63
N ARG A 25 -9.30 0.21 26.89
CA ARG A 25 -9.98 1.14 25.97
C ARG A 25 -9.41 2.56 26.13
N LEU A 26 -9.61 3.43 25.13
CA LEU A 26 -9.21 4.84 25.17
C LEU A 26 -10.41 5.77 25.47
N LEU A 27 -10.10 6.93 26.06
CA LEU A 27 -11.00 8.06 26.42
C LEU A 27 -12.03 7.81 27.55
N SER A 28 -12.49 8.91 28.17
CA SER A 28 -13.36 8.90 29.37
C SER A 28 -14.44 10.01 29.33
N PRO A 29 -15.54 9.91 30.12
CA PRO A 29 -16.76 10.70 29.84
C PRO A 29 -16.74 12.19 30.21
N TRP A 30 -15.83 12.63 31.08
CA TRP A 30 -15.92 13.96 31.71
C TRP A 30 -15.63 15.15 30.78
N ALA A 31 -14.94 14.92 29.65
CA ALA A 31 -14.59 15.98 28.71
C ALA A 31 -15.80 16.62 27.99
N LEU A 32 -16.92 15.90 27.89
CA LEU A 32 -18.09 16.33 27.12
C LEU A 32 -18.98 17.38 27.82
N LEU A 33 -18.91 17.50 29.15
CA LEU A 33 -19.80 18.39 29.90
C LEU A 33 -19.35 19.87 29.92
N LEU A 34 -18.04 20.13 29.79
CA LEU A 34 -17.47 21.47 29.99
C LEU A 34 -17.81 22.44 28.83
N ILE A 35 -17.97 21.90 27.62
CA ILE A 35 -18.21 22.66 26.39
C ILE A 35 -19.59 23.35 26.39
N ALA A 36 -20.59 22.77 27.05
CA ALA A 36 -21.98 23.24 26.99
C ALA A 36 -22.25 24.54 27.77
N ALA A 37 -21.47 24.84 28.82
CA ALA A 37 -21.77 25.95 29.74
C ALA A 37 -21.37 27.34 29.20
N LEU A 38 -20.36 27.40 28.34
CA LEU A 38 -19.70 28.66 27.93
C LEU A 38 -20.55 29.52 26.98
N LEU A 39 -21.49 28.91 26.25
CA LEU A 39 -22.35 29.60 25.28
C LEU A 39 -23.49 30.43 25.89
N GLY A 40 -23.87 30.18 27.15
CA GLY A 40 -25.05 30.83 27.75
C GLY A 40 -24.84 32.26 28.24
N ALA A 41 -23.60 32.66 28.55
CA ALA A 41 -23.33 33.91 29.28
C ALA A 41 -23.32 35.18 28.40
N LEU A 42 -23.21 35.04 27.08
CA LEU A 42 -22.92 36.17 26.17
C LEU A 42 -24.15 37.05 25.83
N LEU A 43 -25.36 36.56 26.10
CA LEU A 43 -26.61 37.09 25.51
C LEU A 43 -27.37 38.14 26.36
N VAL A 44 -26.76 38.69 27.42
CA VAL A 44 -27.52 39.38 28.50
C VAL A 44 -27.24 40.90 28.63
N LEU A 45 -26.32 41.48 27.83
CA LEU A 45 -25.51 42.62 28.30
C LEU A 45 -25.71 44.02 27.66
N THR A 46 -26.82 44.35 26.97
CA THR A 46 -26.92 45.61 26.18
C THR A 46 -28.32 46.29 26.07
N TYR A 47 -28.59 47.39 26.80
CA TYR A 47 -29.52 48.50 26.42
C TYR A 47 -29.56 49.72 27.42
N THR A 48 -29.67 50.99 26.94
CA THR A 48 -29.96 52.28 27.66
C THR A 48 -30.68 53.30 26.70
N ASP A 49 -30.82 54.65 26.80
CA ASP A 49 -30.28 55.80 27.61
C ASP A 49 -31.15 57.12 27.46
N GLU A 50 -30.61 58.32 27.77
CA GLU A 50 -31.11 59.73 27.49
C GLU A 50 -32.27 60.27 28.41
N ASP A 51 -32.68 61.56 28.56
CA ASP A 51 -32.66 62.89 27.85
C ASP A 51 -32.79 64.07 28.91
N ALA A 52 -33.10 65.36 28.63
CA ALA A 52 -32.27 66.52 28.20
C ALA A 52 -32.97 67.90 28.55
N LEU A 53 -33.16 68.84 27.58
CA LEU A 53 -33.91 70.14 27.62
C LEU A 53 -33.36 71.31 28.49
N LEU A 54 -33.63 72.63 28.26
CA LEU A 54 -34.70 73.38 27.52
C LEU A 54 -34.19 74.80 27.07
N PRO A 55 -34.70 75.46 25.98
CA PRO A 55 -34.26 76.81 25.52
C PRO A 55 -35.38 77.87 25.28
N ASP A 56 -35.02 79.05 24.74
CA ASP A 56 -35.88 80.11 24.15
C ASP A 56 -35.06 81.01 23.16
N ASP A 57 -35.66 81.54 22.08
CA ASP A 57 -35.09 82.46 21.05
C ASP A 57 -36.07 82.63 19.84
N ARG A 58 -36.39 83.79 19.20
CA ARG A 58 -36.02 85.22 19.36
C ARG A 58 -37.16 86.17 18.90
N GLN A 59 -37.91 86.84 19.76
CA GLN A 59 -38.33 86.44 21.10
C GLN A 59 -39.61 87.24 21.41
N PRO A 60 -40.76 86.58 21.62
CA PRO A 60 -41.86 87.19 22.35
C PRO A 60 -41.41 87.32 23.82
N ASP A 61 -40.61 88.34 24.14
CA ASP A 61 -40.06 88.56 25.48
C ASP A 61 -41.17 88.33 26.50
N ALA A 62 -41.06 87.32 27.37
CA ALA A 62 -42.15 86.98 28.29
C ALA A 62 -42.52 88.17 29.20
N VAL A 63 -41.58 89.10 29.41
CA VAL A 63 -41.79 90.42 30.00
C VAL A 63 -42.84 91.23 29.23
N SER A 64 -42.75 91.32 27.90
CA SER A 64 -43.63 92.13 27.05
C SER A 64 -45.08 91.63 26.99
N ILE A 65 -45.29 90.31 26.86
CA ILE A 65 -46.64 89.72 26.87
C ILE A 65 -47.27 89.83 28.25
N ASN A 66 -46.55 89.45 29.32
CA ASN A 66 -47.07 89.59 30.69
C ASN A 66 -47.38 91.06 31.05
N TYR A 67 -46.65 92.03 30.48
CA TYR A 67 -46.88 93.46 30.64
C TYR A 67 -48.15 93.94 29.92
N ALA A 68 -48.43 93.42 28.72
CA ALA A 68 -49.68 93.69 28.00
C ALA A 68 -50.91 93.06 28.70
N GLU A 69 -50.78 91.85 29.24
CA GLU A 69 -51.81 91.24 30.09
C GLU A 69 -52.07 92.08 31.37
N LEU A 70 -51.02 92.59 32.01
CA LEU A 70 -51.13 93.49 33.17
C LEU A 70 -51.95 94.76 32.85
N LEU A 71 -51.79 95.31 31.64
CA LEU A 71 -52.53 96.49 31.18
C LEU A 71 -54.02 96.18 30.93
N LEU A 72 -54.35 94.98 30.43
CA LEU A 72 -55.76 94.56 30.29
C LEU A 72 -56.42 94.17 31.62
N GLN A 73 -55.67 93.77 32.64
CA GLN A 73 -56.20 93.62 34.01
C GLN A 73 -56.63 94.96 34.62
N ALA A 74 -55.96 96.06 34.26
CA ALA A 74 -56.33 97.41 34.71
C ALA A 74 -57.54 97.99 33.95
N HIS A 75 -57.73 97.63 32.67
CA HIS A 75 -58.81 98.14 31.82
C HIS A 75 -59.53 97.03 31.02
N PRO A 76 -60.40 96.22 31.66
CA PRO A 76 -61.04 95.06 31.03
C PRO A 76 -61.98 95.38 29.85
N GLU A 77 -62.47 96.61 29.77
CA GLU A 77 -63.41 97.10 28.74
C GLU A 77 -62.74 97.48 27.40
N ASN A 78 -61.40 97.55 27.36
CA ASN A 78 -60.69 98.16 26.23
C ASN A 78 -60.65 97.23 25.00
N MET A 79 -61.70 97.30 24.18
CA MET A 79 -61.91 96.46 23.00
C MET A 79 -60.79 96.57 21.96
N SER A 80 -60.26 97.76 21.71
CA SER A 80 -59.20 97.95 20.70
C SER A 80 -57.83 97.49 21.21
N LEU A 81 -57.53 97.64 22.50
CA LEU A 81 -56.34 97.02 23.11
C LEU A 81 -56.47 95.50 23.15
N ARG A 82 -57.68 94.96 23.35
CA ARG A 82 -57.95 93.52 23.31
C ARG A 82 -57.79 92.96 21.90
N LEU A 83 -58.42 93.56 20.88
CA LEU A 83 -58.27 93.16 19.48
C LEU A 83 -56.83 93.31 18.99
N LYS A 84 -56.15 94.42 19.35
CA LYS A 84 -54.74 94.58 18.99
C LYS A 84 -53.81 93.62 19.73
N LEU A 85 -54.12 93.24 20.97
CA LEU A 85 -53.38 92.17 21.65
C LEU A 85 -53.71 90.80 21.03
N ILE A 86 -54.94 90.56 20.56
CA ILE A 86 -55.28 89.35 19.78
C ILE A 86 -54.43 89.30 18.49
N GLU A 87 -54.37 90.40 17.73
CA GLU A 87 -53.50 90.55 16.55
C GLU A 87 -52.02 90.32 16.91
N GLN A 88 -51.50 90.95 17.96
CA GLN A 88 -50.10 90.79 18.38
C GLN A 88 -49.79 89.40 18.92
N LEU A 89 -50.72 88.73 19.60
CA LEU A 89 -50.55 87.34 20.05
C LEU A 89 -50.71 86.34 18.90
N ILE A 90 -51.45 86.70 17.84
CA ILE A 90 -51.44 86.00 16.55
C ILE A 90 -50.08 86.16 15.85
N GLU A 91 -49.55 87.38 15.76
CA GLU A 91 -48.22 87.66 15.20
C GLU A 91 -47.07 87.00 15.99
N LEU A 92 -47.21 86.89 17.31
CA LEU A 92 -46.23 86.27 18.22
C LEU A 92 -46.46 84.76 18.46
N GLY A 93 -47.55 84.18 17.94
CA GLY A 93 -47.87 82.75 18.07
C GLY A 93 -48.41 82.29 19.44
N ASP A 94 -48.68 83.18 20.39
CA ASP A 94 -49.32 82.85 21.67
C ASP A 94 -50.86 82.81 21.50
N LEU A 95 -51.28 81.91 20.63
CA LEU A 95 -52.67 81.67 20.25
C LEU A 95 -53.56 81.28 21.46
N PRO A 96 -53.10 80.53 22.48
CA PRO A 96 -53.90 80.28 23.69
C PRO A 96 -54.32 81.57 24.43
N ARG A 97 -53.44 82.58 24.49
CA ARG A 97 -53.80 83.91 25.03
C ARG A 97 -54.65 84.72 24.05
N ALA A 98 -54.36 84.68 22.75
CA ALA A 98 -55.20 85.34 21.74
C ALA A 98 -56.64 84.83 21.83
N ARG A 99 -56.81 83.51 21.93
CA ARG A 99 -58.07 82.80 22.14
C ARG A 99 -58.74 83.19 23.45
N SER A 100 -58.02 83.27 24.57
CA SER A 100 -58.61 83.67 25.86
C SER A 100 -59.16 85.10 25.79
N HIS A 101 -58.49 86.00 25.08
CA HIS A 101 -58.96 87.34 24.79
C HIS A 101 -60.13 87.36 23.79
N VAL A 102 -60.16 86.51 22.75
CA VAL A 102 -61.33 86.37 21.84
C VAL A 102 -62.59 85.85 22.55
N TYR A 103 -62.45 85.09 23.63
CA TYR A 103 -63.59 84.71 24.48
C TYR A 103 -64.08 85.84 25.42
N LEU A 104 -63.35 86.94 25.53
CA LEU A 104 -63.72 88.15 26.28
C LEU A 104 -64.25 89.27 25.35
N LEU A 105 -64.75 88.90 24.16
CA LEU A 105 -65.44 89.79 23.22
C LEU A 105 -66.98 89.57 23.31
N PRO A 106 -67.81 90.63 23.24
CA PRO A 106 -69.27 90.52 23.37
C PRO A 106 -69.95 89.92 22.13
N GLU A 107 -71.12 89.30 22.32
CA GLU A 107 -71.90 88.69 21.23
C GLU A 107 -72.46 89.68 20.19
N SER A 108 -72.44 90.99 20.45
CA SER A 108 -72.88 92.00 19.48
C SER A 108 -72.07 91.96 18.17
N GLU A 109 -70.82 91.49 18.23
CA GLU A 109 -69.90 91.40 17.09
C GLU A 109 -69.87 90.00 16.45
N ALA A 110 -70.98 89.25 16.50
CA ALA A 110 -71.06 87.83 16.13
C ALA A 110 -70.61 87.45 14.69
N GLY A 111 -70.44 88.42 13.79
CA GLY A 111 -69.84 88.24 12.46
C GLY A 111 -68.31 88.19 12.54
N ILE A 112 -67.68 89.31 12.88
CA ILE A 112 -66.22 89.39 13.04
C ILE A 112 -65.69 88.47 14.14
N VAL A 113 -66.46 88.21 15.22
CA VAL A 113 -66.10 87.21 16.25
C VAL A 113 -66.14 85.78 15.70
N ARG A 114 -67.01 85.47 14.72
CA ARG A 114 -66.96 84.18 14.01
C ARG A 114 -65.76 84.11 13.05
N PHE A 115 -65.48 85.19 12.32
CA PHE A 115 -64.29 85.29 11.46
C PHE A 115 -63.01 85.12 12.29
N LEU A 116 -62.79 85.91 13.34
CA LEU A 116 -61.63 85.83 14.24
C LEU A 116 -61.49 84.47 14.93
N ARG A 117 -62.60 83.78 15.24
CA ARG A 117 -62.56 82.41 15.78
C ARG A 117 -62.18 81.38 14.73
N ALA A 118 -62.65 81.52 13.48
CA ALA A 118 -62.23 80.67 12.37
C ALA A 118 -60.76 80.94 12.01
N GLU A 119 -60.35 82.20 11.92
CA GLU A 119 -58.97 82.66 11.70
C GLU A 119 -58.03 82.11 12.78
N LEU A 120 -58.36 82.28 14.07
CA LEU A 120 -57.61 81.64 15.16
C LEU A 120 -57.57 80.12 15.02
N ALA A 121 -58.70 79.44 14.81
CA ALA A 121 -58.70 77.98 14.72
C ALA A 121 -57.89 77.46 13.52
N VAL A 122 -57.89 78.18 12.40
CA VAL A 122 -57.08 77.92 11.21
C VAL A 122 -55.59 78.10 11.52
N LEU A 123 -55.22 79.20 12.18
CA LEU A 123 -53.84 79.49 12.60
C LEU A 123 -53.34 78.47 13.66
N GLU A 124 -54.16 78.14 14.65
CA GLU A 124 -53.87 77.17 15.70
C GLU A 124 -53.62 75.77 15.11
N ALA A 125 -54.46 75.33 14.16
CA ALA A 125 -54.22 74.07 13.46
C ALA A 125 -53.01 74.14 12.52
N GLN A 126 -52.69 75.30 11.94
CA GLN A 126 -51.45 75.50 11.19
C GLN A 126 -50.21 75.43 12.09
N THR A 127 -50.28 75.85 13.36
CA THR A 127 -49.19 75.66 14.34
C THR A 127 -49.04 74.20 14.81
N ALA A 128 -50.09 73.38 14.68
CA ALA A 128 -50.10 71.97 15.08
C ALA A 128 -50.47 71.02 13.92
N PRO A 129 -49.65 70.93 12.85
CA PRO A 129 -50.02 70.29 11.59
C PRO A 129 -50.28 68.76 11.68
N GLU A 130 -49.81 68.07 12.71
CA GLU A 130 -50.21 66.66 12.95
C GLU A 130 -51.62 66.55 13.57
N SER A 131 -52.05 67.55 14.33
CA SER A 131 -53.44 67.66 14.82
C SER A 131 -54.41 68.09 13.72
N MET A 132 -53.90 68.74 12.66
CA MET A 132 -54.57 68.97 11.36
C MET A 132 -54.73 67.65 10.57
N THR A 133 -55.28 66.64 11.24
CA THR A 133 -55.91 65.49 10.61
C THR A 133 -56.92 65.95 9.56
N LEU A 134 -57.22 65.09 8.58
CA LEU A 134 -58.18 65.43 7.53
C LEU A 134 -59.54 65.88 8.13
N GLN A 135 -59.99 65.21 9.20
CA GLN A 135 -61.20 65.54 9.96
C GLN A 135 -61.14 66.92 10.66
N ALA A 136 -59.98 67.30 11.22
CA ALA A 136 -59.78 68.64 11.77
C ALA A 136 -59.78 69.70 10.66
N ARG A 137 -59.13 69.44 9.51
CA ARG A 137 -59.19 70.35 8.35
C ARG A 137 -60.61 70.51 7.82
N THR A 138 -61.44 69.45 7.83
CA THR A 138 -62.87 69.59 7.50
C THR A 138 -63.60 70.48 8.51
N ALA A 139 -63.39 70.27 9.82
CA ALA A 139 -64.01 71.08 10.86
C ALA A 139 -63.65 72.58 10.73
N LEU A 140 -62.42 72.90 10.30
CA LEU A 140 -61.98 74.28 10.02
C LEU A 140 -62.60 74.85 8.74
N LYS A 141 -62.69 74.06 7.67
CA LYS A 141 -63.45 74.44 6.47
C LYS A 141 -64.91 74.72 6.82
N ASP A 142 -65.52 73.91 7.68
CA ASP A 142 -66.92 74.07 8.09
C ASP A 142 -67.11 75.26 9.07
N GLN A 143 -66.11 75.59 9.90
CA GLN A 143 -66.08 76.85 10.65
C GLN A 143 -65.96 78.07 9.73
N LEU A 144 -65.11 78.02 8.70
CA LEU A 144 -64.99 79.09 7.70
C LEU A 144 -66.26 79.22 6.84
N ARG A 145 -66.92 78.10 6.49
CA ARG A 145 -68.25 78.08 5.84
C ARG A 145 -69.37 78.64 6.73
N ALA A 146 -69.21 78.58 8.05
CA ALA A 146 -70.15 79.16 9.02
C ALA A 146 -69.95 80.67 9.28
N VAL A 147 -68.93 81.28 8.67
CA VAL A 147 -68.80 82.74 8.53
C VAL A 147 -69.68 83.18 7.35
N ASP A 148 -70.59 84.10 7.64
CA ASP A 148 -71.49 84.68 6.64
C ASP A 148 -70.71 85.70 5.78
N ARG A 149 -70.57 85.41 4.48
CA ARG A 149 -69.85 86.23 3.49
C ARG A 149 -70.48 87.60 3.23
N ASP A 150 -71.77 87.79 3.54
CA ASP A 150 -72.43 89.10 3.44
C ASP A 150 -72.22 89.93 4.73
N SER A 151 -71.80 89.29 5.83
CA SER A 151 -71.57 89.95 7.14
C SER A 151 -70.16 90.52 7.37
N ILE A 152 -69.22 90.25 6.45
CA ILE A 152 -67.80 90.61 6.58
C ILE A 152 -67.37 91.67 5.55
N SER A 153 -66.35 92.46 5.89
CA SER A 153 -65.84 93.54 5.02
C SER A 153 -65.17 93.00 3.75
N THR A 154 -64.91 93.88 2.77
CA THR A 154 -64.21 93.48 1.54
C THR A 154 -62.78 92.98 1.80
N GLU A 155 -62.08 93.53 2.81
CA GLU A 155 -60.76 93.04 3.20
C GLU A 155 -60.84 91.69 3.93
N GLU A 156 -61.85 91.50 4.78
CA GLU A 156 -62.13 90.18 5.38
C GLU A 156 -62.56 89.16 4.34
N LEU A 157 -63.28 89.54 3.28
CA LEU A 157 -63.65 88.64 2.18
C LEU A 157 -62.43 88.27 1.30
N ILE A 158 -61.46 89.18 1.16
CA ILE A 158 -60.17 88.88 0.53
C ILE A 158 -59.35 87.94 1.42
N ARG A 159 -59.29 88.17 2.74
CA ARG A 159 -58.68 87.22 3.69
C ARG A 159 -59.43 85.89 3.73
N TYR A 160 -60.75 85.88 3.61
CA TYR A 160 -61.59 84.69 3.50
C TYR A 160 -61.24 83.87 2.26
N ALA A 161 -61.10 84.50 1.09
CA ALA A 161 -60.65 83.82 -0.12
C ALA A 161 -59.22 83.25 0.04
N ALA A 162 -58.32 84.01 0.67
CA ALA A 162 -56.97 83.53 0.98
C ALA A 162 -56.94 82.36 1.99
N TYR A 163 -57.80 82.37 3.01
CA TYR A 163 -57.93 81.28 3.98
C TYR A 163 -58.69 80.07 3.45
N ALA A 164 -59.64 80.27 2.53
CA ALA A 164 -60.23 79.19 1.75
C ALA A 164 -59.17 78.50 0.90
N LEU A 165 -58.30 79.26 0.20
CA LEU A 165 -57.16 78.73 -0.54
C LEU A 165 -56.15 78.01 0.39
N SER A 166 -55.79 78.59 1.54
CA SER A 166 -54.82 77.96 2.47
C SER A 166 -55.36 76.71 3.17
N LEU A 167 -56.68 76.64 3.42
CA LEU A 167 -57.37 75.41 3.82
C LEU A 167 -57.55 74.40 2.68
N THR A 168 -57.02 74.66 1.48
CA THR A 168 -57.19 73.82 0.28
C THR A 168 -58.67 73.66 -0.11
N ASP A 169 -59.43 74.76 -0.11
CA ASP A 169 -60.80 74.88 -0.63
C ASP A 169 -60.92 76.01 -1.69
N PRO A 170 -60.29 75.84 -2.88
CA PRO A 170 -60.40 76.80 -3.97
C PRO A 170 -61.83 76.97 -4.50
N GLY A 171 -62.76 76.04 -4.25
CA GLY A 171 -64.17 76.20 -4.61
C GLY A 171 -64.87 77.31 -3.81
N LEU A 172 -64.62 77.38 -2.48
CA LEU A 172 -65.06 78.51 -1.67
C LEU A 172 -64.42 79.84 -2.12
N ALA A 173 -63.15 79.81 -2.53
CA ALA A 173 -62.48 80.99 -3.07
C ALA A 173 -63.07 81.42 -4.43
N ALA A 174 -63.39 80.48 -5.33
CA ALA A 174 -64.04 80.75 -6.61
C ALA A 174 -65.40 81.43 -6.42
N GLN A 175 -66.20 80.95 -5.46
CA GLN A 175 -67.45 81.60 -5.09
C GLN A 175 -67.22 83.01 -4.52
N ALA A 176 -66.23 83.20 -3.63
CA ALA A 176 -65.89 84.53 -3.11
C ALA A 176 -65.39 85.49 -4.21
N TYR A 177 -64.65 85.02 -5.21
CA TYR A 177 -64.26 85.82 -6.38
C TYR A 177 -65.46 86.10 -7.31
N ARG A 178 -66.42 85.18 -7.43
CA ARG A 178 -67.68 85.43 -8.16
C ARG A 178 -68.56 86.46 -7.42
N ASP A 179 -68.59 86.44 -6.09
CA ASP A 179 -69.25 87.47 -5.28
C ASP A 179 -68.56 88.83 -5.46
N LEU A 180 -67.22 88.87 -5.44
CA LEU A 180 -66.43 90.07 -5.74
C LEU A 180 -66.69 90.59 -7.17
N ALA A 181 -66.88 89.71 -8.16
CA ALA A 181 -67.27 90.11 -9.53
C ALA A 181 -68.63 90.81 -9.62
N VAL A 182 -69.49 90.63 -8.61
CA VAL A 182 -70.80 91.30 -8.48
C VAL A 182 -70.73 92.52 -7.56
N ARG A 183 -69.93 92.47 -6.47
CA ARG A 183 -69.74 93.58 -5.53
C ARG A 183 -68.82 94.69 -6.05
N ASP A 184 -68.00 94.41 -7.06
CA ASP A 184 -67.06 95.36 -7.70
C ASP A 184 -67.09 95.22 -9.23
N GLU A 185 -68.09 95.85 -9.85
CA GLU A 185 -68.29 95.88 -11.29
C GLU A 185 -67.06 96.43 -12.05
N THR A 186 -66.29 97.34 -11.44
CA THR A 186 -65.14 98.00 -12.10
C THR A 186 -64.00 97.05 -12.41
N ARG A 187 -63.94 95.90 -11.72
CA ARG A 187 -62.99 94.82 -11.95
C ARG A 187 -63.67 93.51 -12.34
N ARG A 188 -64.93 93.54 -12.81
CA ARG A 188 -65.72 92.34 -13.16
C ARG A 188 -64.93 91.33 -14.00
N ASP A 189 -64.28 91.73 -15.09
CA ASP A 189 -63.52 90.78 -15.93
C ASP A 189 -62.28 90.20 -15.24
N SER A 190 -61.64 90.98 -14.36
CA SER A 190 -60.56 90.49 -13.51
C SER A 190 -61.08 89.46 -12.50
N TRP A 191 -62.22 89.74 -11.87
CA TRP A 191 -62.84 88.84 -10.91
C TRP A 191 -63.48 87.61 -11.56
N LEU A 192 -63.96 87.70 -12.80
CA LEU A 192 -64.39 86.55 -13.61
C LEU A 192 -63.19 85.69 -14.02
N ASN A 193 -62.04 86.28 -14.34
CA ASN A 193 -60.79 85.56 -14.61
C ASN A 193 -60.27 84.87 -13.34
N GLU A 194 -60.25 85.54 -12.18
CA GLU A 194 -59.88 84.90 -10.90
C GLU A 194 -60.91 83.85 -10.45
N ALA A 195 -62.21 84.05 -10.70
CA ALA A 195 -63.22 83.01 -10.48
C ALA A 195 -62.99 81.80 -11.40
N ALA A 196 -62.73 82.00 -12.70
CA ALA A 196 -62.41 80.92 -13.64
C ALA A 196 -61.10 80.20 -13.24
N ARG A 197 -60.06 80.93 -12.80
CA ARG A 197 -58.81 80.37 -12.25
C ARG A 197 -59.04 79.56 -10.99
N ALA A 198 -59.89 80.04 -10.08
CA ALA A 198 -60.22 79.32 -8.85
C ALA A 198 -61.12 78.10 -9.13
N HIS A 199 -62.03 78.15 -10.09
CA HIS A 199 -62.76 76.98 -10.61
C HIS A 199 -61.80 75.95 -11.23
N LEU A 200 -60.84 76.37 -12.07
CA LEU A 200 -59.76 75.49 -12.54
C LEU A 200 -58.97 74.88 -11.38
N GLY A 201 -58.62 75.67 -10.36
CA GLY A 201 -57.96 75.23 -9.13
C GLY A 201 -58.80 74.27 -8.28
N ALA A 202 -60.12 74.33 -8.38
CA ALA A 202 -61.07 73.40 -7.76
C ALA A 202 -61.34 72.14 -8.60
N GLY A 203 -60.79 72.04 -9.81
CA GLY A 203 -61.11 70.98 -10.77
C GLY A 203 -62.46 71.14 -11.46
N GLU A 204 -63.15 72.28 -11.27
CA GLU A 204 -64.43 72.63 -11.88
C GLU A 204 -64.24 73.16 -13.31
N THR A 205 -63.47 72.41 -14.10
CA THR A 205 -62.96 72.82 -15.43
C THR A 205 -64.06 73.06 -16.45
N SER A 206 -65.21 72.37 -16.36
CA SER A 206 -66.40 72.69 -17.18
C SER A 206 -66.95 74.08 -16.88
N ALA A 207 -67.00 74.52 -15.62
CA ALA A 207 -67.48 75.85 -15.27
C ALA A 207 -66.53 76.94 -15.78
N ALA A 208 -65.22 76.72 -15.68
CA ALA A 208 -64.22 77.61 -16.29
C ALA A 208 -64.33 77.65 -17.82
N ALA A 209 -64.58 76.51 -18.48
CA ALA A 209 -64.79 76.44 -19.93
C ALA A 209 -66.03 77.23 -20.36
N GLU A 210 -67.16 77.08 -19.65
CA GLU A 210 -68.38 77.84 -19.92
C GLU A 210 -68.16 79.36 -19.79
N LEU A 211 -67.41 79.81 -18.77
CA LEU A 211 -67.04 81.23 -18.61
C LEU A 211 -66.14 81.75 -19.74
N PHE A 212 -65.19 80.94 -20.24
CA PHE A 212 -64.39 81.33 -21.42
C PHE A 212 -65.18 81.28 -22.73
N ILE A 213 -66.25 80.48 -22.83
CA ILE A 213 -67.17 80.44 -23.98
C ILE A 213 -68.14 81.62 -23.96
N GLU A 214 -68.60 82.04 -22.77
CA GLU A 214 -69.32 83.31 -22.54
C GLU A 214 -68.46 84.48 -23.04
N GLN A 215 -67.21 84.59 -22.56
CA GLN A 215 -66.28 85.63 -22.98
C GLN A 215 -65.87 85.56 -24.47
N LEU A 216 -65.78 84.36 -25.07
CA LEU A 216 -65.56 84.18 -26.51
C LEU A 216 -66.70 84.75 -27.35
N SER A 217 -67.93 84.63 -26.86
CA SER A 217 -69.14 85.05 -27.57
C SER A 217 -69.32 86.56 -27.53
N ASP A 218 -69.08 87.16 -26.35
CA ASP A 218 -69.26 88.59 -26.10
C ASP A 218 -68.08 89.46 -26.58
N ALA A 219 -66.92 88.88 -26.86
CA ALA A 219 -65.74 89.61 -27.33
C ALA A 219 -65.97 90.31 -28.68
N GLU A 220 -65.70 91.62 -28.75
CA GLU A 220 -65.83 92.39 -30.00
C GLU A 220 -64.63 92.22 -30.95
N THR A 221 -63.41 91.99 -30.44
CA THR A 221 -62.18 91.96 -31.27
C THR A 221 -61.78 90.54 -31.69
N THR A 222 -61.20 90.41 -32.89
CA THR A 222 -60.63 89.13 -33.37
C THR A 222 -59.44 88.65 -32.52
N ALA A 223 -58.74 89.56 -31.83
CA ALA A 223 -57.64 89.19 -30.93
C ALA A 223 -58.16 88.55 -29.64
N ASP A 224 -59.18 89.16 -29.02
CA ASP A 224 -59.83 88.60 -27.83
C ASP A 224 -60.58 87.31 -28.16
N ARG A 225 -61.27 87.23 -29.32
CA ARG A 225 -61.87 85.97 -29.80
C ARG A 225 -60.85 84.84 -29.96
N ARG A 226 -59.66 85.10 -30.52
CA ARG A 226 -58.60 84.06 -30.54
C ARG A 226 -58.13 83.71 -29.13
N ARG A 227 -57.88 84.68 -28.24
CA ARG A 227 -57.49 84.41 -26.84
C ARG A 227 -58.51 83.51 -26.15
N TYR A 228 -59.80 83.85 -26.22
CA TYR A 228 -60.85 83.07 -25.60
C TYR A 228 -61.11 81.73 -26.31
N LEU A 229 -60.87 81.61 -27.62
CA LEU A 229 -60.89 80.31 -28.32
C LEU A 229 -59.82 79.36 -27.74
N HIS A 230 -58.58 79.83 -27.54
CA HIS A 230 -57.54 79.03 -26.89
C HIS A 230 -57.89 78.68 -25.43
N GLN A 231 -58.43 79.62 -24.65
CA GLN A 231 -58.80 79.39 -23.25
C GLN A 231 -60.00 78.43 -23.10
N ALA A 232 -61.03 78.59 -23.92
CA ALA A 232 -62.17 77.69 -24.00
C ALA A 232 -61.73 76.28 -24.45
N PHE A 233 -60.88 76.18 -25.48
CA PHE A 233 -60.33 74.90 -25.93
C PHE A 233 -59.53 74.20 -24.84
N SER A 234 -58.60 74.90 -24.16
CA SER A 234 -57.81 74.31 -23.09
C SER A 234 -58.67 73.88 -21.90
N ALA A 235 -59.70 74.65 -21.56
CA ALA A 235 -60.63 74.31 -20.48
C ALA A 235 -61.57 73.15 -20.85
N LEU A 236 -62.00 73.03 -22.11
CA LEU A 236 -62.76 71.88 -22.62
C LEU A 236 -61.92 70.59 -22.61
N LEU A 237 -60.64 70.65 -23.02
CA LEU A 237 -59.72 69.51 -22.86
C LEU A 237 -59.53 69.15 -21.37
N SER A 238 -59.38 70.16 -20.51
CA SER A 238 -59.29 69.98 -19.05
C SER A 238 -60.59 69.48 -18.41
N ALA A 239 -61.71 69.48 -19.16
CA ALA A 239 -63.00 68.94 -18.77
C ALA A 239 -63.31 67.57 -19.42
N ASP A 240 -62.32 66.96 -20.08
CA ASP A 240 -62.45 65.74 -20.91
C ASP A 240 -63.53 65.83 -22.02
N ARG A 241 -63.85 67.06 -22.44
CA ARG A 241 -64.81 67.34 -23.53
C ARG A 241 -64.09 67.41 -24.87
N SER A 242 -63.20 66.44 -25.12
CA SER A 242 -62.27 66.42 -26.26
C SER A 242 -62.96 66.51 -27.63
N GLU A 243 -64.15 65.93 -27.80
CA GLU A 243 -64.91 66.06 -29.05
C GLU A 243 -65.43 67.49 -29.24
N GLN A 244 -65.93 68.12 -28.18
CA GLN A 244 -66.41 69.49 -28.20
C GLN A 244 -65.25 70.49 -28.40
N ALA A 245 -64.05 70.16 -27.90
CA ALA A 245 -62.83 70.92 -28.16
C ALA A 245 -62.40 70.83 -29.63
N ALA A 246 -62.36 69.62 -30.21
CA ALA A 246 -62.05 69.41 -31.62
C ALA A 246 -63.10 70.10 -32.54
N GLU A 247 -64.39 69.98 -32.23
CA GLU A 247 -65.44 70.69 -32.96
C GLU A 247 -65.38 72.21 -32.79
N LEU A 248 -65.01 72.73 -31.61
CA LEU A 248 -64.87 74.17 -31.39
C LEU A 248 -63.77 74.75 -32.30
N VAL A 249 -62.66 74.05 -32.49
CA VAL A 249 -61.60 74.44 -33.43
C VAL A 249 -62.05 74.24 -34.88
N HIS A 250 -62.62 73.09 -35.23
CA HIS A 250 -63.08 72.81 -36.60
C HIS A 250 -64.09 73.86 -37.11
N ARG A 251 -65.07 74.25 -36.28
CA ARG A 251 -66.06 75.31 -36.61
C ARG A 251 -65.43 76.70 -36.80
N HIS A 252 -64.20 76.90 -36.33
CA HIS A 252 -63.47 78.17 -36.37
C HIS A 252 -62.14 78.10 -37.13
N LEU A 253 -61.92 77.11 -38.01
CA LEU A 253 -60.70 76.98 -38.83
C LEU A 253 -60.38 78.26 -39.63
N SER A 254 -61.39 79.05 -40.00
CA SER A 254 -61.22 80.34 -40.69
C SER A 254 -60.68 81.48 -39.81
N LEU A 255 -60.57 81.27 -38.49
CA LEU A 255 -59.90 82.18 -37.55
C LEU A 255 -58.43 81.77 -37.28
N MET A 256 -58.00 80.60 -37.75
CA MET A 256 -56.65 80.07 -37.53
C MET A 256 -55.64 80.56 -38.58
N ASN A 257 -54.37 80.64 -38.20
CA ASN A 257 -53.26 81.00 -39.06
C ASN A 257 -52.05 80.03 -38.89
N ALA A 258 -50.96 80.29 -39.60
CA ALA A 258 -49.74 79.47 -39.56
C ALA A 258 -48.96 79.54 -38.22
N GLU A 259 -49.31 80.44 -37.30
CA GLU A 259 -48.75 80.54 -35.94
C GLU A 259 -49.47 79.57 -34.99
N ASP A 260 -50.72 79.22 -35.28
CA ASP A 260 -51.60 78.38 -34.44
C ASP A 260 -51.29 76.87 -34.54
N GLY A 261 -50.10 76.47 -35.02
CA GLY A 261 -49.67 75.07 -35.22
C GLY A 261 -49.81 74.18 -33.97
N ALA A 262 -49.61 74.74 -32.78
CA ALA A 262 -49.84 74.02 -31.52
C ALA A 262 -51.34 73.72 -31.27
N LEU A 263 -52.23 74.61 -31.68
CA LEU A 263 -53.69 74.40 -31.60
C LEU A 263 -54.16 73.44 -32.71
N PHE A 264 -53.59 73.50 -33.91
CA PHE A 264 -53.82 72.47 -34.94
C PHE A 264 -53.43 71.08 -34.44
N SER A 265 -52.22 70.92 -33.89
CA SER A 265 -51.75 69.66 -33.31
C SER A 265 -52.66 69.14 -32.18
N ALA A 266 -53.06 70.01 -31.24
CA ALA A 266 -53.93 69.62 -30.15
C ALA A 266 -55.36 69.27 -30.62
N ALA A 267 -55.92 69.98 -31.60
CA ALA A 267 -57.23 69.68 -32.18
C ALA A 267 -57.21 68.37 -32.97
N VAL A 268 -56.12 68.09 -33.69
CA VAL A 268 -55.87 66.79 -34.34
C VAL A 268 -55.80 65.67 -33.31
N GLN A 269 -55.05 65.83 -32.22
CA GLN A 269 -54.98 64.83 -31.14
C GLN A 269 -56.35 64.58 -30.49
N ALA A 270 -57.12 65.64 -30.22
CA ALA A 270 -58.47 65.54 -29.67
C ALA A 270 -59.45 64.83 -30.63
N GLY A 271 -59.35 65.11 -31.94
CA GLY A 271 -60.13 64.43 -32.98
C GLY A 271 -59.74 62.96 -33.18
N ILE A 272 -58.44 62.63 -33.15
CA ILE A 272 -57.95 61.24 -33.21
C ILE A 272 -58.42 60.45 -31.98
N GLY A 273 -58.28 61.02 -30.78
CA GLY A 273 -58.71 60.40 -29.53
C GLY A 273 -60.23 60.11 -29.49
N THR A 274 -61.03 60.96 -30.13
CA THR A 274 -62.49 60.80 -30.25
C THR A 274 -62.93 60.07 -31.53
N ARG A 275 -61.98 59.62 -32.36
CA ARG A 275 -62.19 58.95 -33.65
C ARG A 275 -62.97 59.78 -34.68
N ARG A 276 -63.01 61.10 -34.49
CA ARG A 276 -63.55 62.07 -35.46
C ARG A 276 -62.54 62.35 -36.57
N TYR A 277 -62.18 61.29 -37.28
CA TYR A 277 -61.19 61.33 -38.37
C TYR A 277 -61.66 62.20 -39.55
N ASP A 278 -62.97 62.46 -39.67
CA ASP A 278 -63.56 63.50 -40.50
C ASP A 278 -62.97 64.88 -40.17
N LEU A 279 -63.11 65.31 -38.91
CA LEU A 279 -62.62 66.60 -38.44
C LEU A 279 -61.08 66.68 -38.52
N VAL A 280 -60.40 65.57 -38.21
CA VAL A 280 -58.93 65.47 -38.28
C VAL A 280 -58.43 65.65 -39.71
N THR A 281 -59.05 64.98 -40.69
CA THR A 281 -58.61 65.04 -42.09
C THR A 281 -58.71 66.45 -42.64
N ASP A 282 -59.83 67.15 -42.39
CA ASP A 282 -59.99 68.55 -42.79
C ASP A 282 -59.02 69.49 -42.05
N THR A 283 -58.75 69.23 -40.76
CA THR A 283 -57.82 70.02 -39.95
C THR A 283 -56.36 69.84 -40.42
N ILE A 284 -55.94 68.61 -40.69
CA ILE A 284 -54.62 68.32 -41.28
C ILE A 284 -54.54 68.90 -42.70
N ALA A 285 -55.55 68.71 -43.55
CA ALA A 285 -55.56 69.28 -44.90
C ALA A 285 -55.39 70.81 -44.87
N SER A 286 -56.12 71.50 -44.00
CA SER A 286 -55.95 72.95 -43.76
C SER A 286 -54.51 73.29 -43.35
N TRP A 287 -53.98 72.60 -42.32
CA TRP A 287 -52.61 72.80 -41.84
C TRP A 287 -51.55 72.55 -42.92
N ARG A 288 -51.66 71.47 -43.70
CA ARG A 288 -50.76 71.12 -44.81
C ARG A 288 -50.86 72.12 -45.98
N THR A 289 -52.02 72.77 -46.21
CA THR A 289 -52.12 73.87 -47.20
C THR A 289 -51.48 75.18 -46.71
N LEU A 290 -51.45 75.43 -45.40
CA LEU A 290 -50.75 76.57 -44.81
C LEU A 290 -49.23 76.31 -44.70
N GLN A 291 -48.83 75.07 -44.44
CA GLN A 291 -47.44 74.66 -44.19
C GLN A 291 -47.13 73.27 -44.83
N PRO A 292 -46.76 73.22 -46.12
CA PRO A 292 -46.61 71.96 -46.88
C PRO A 292 -45.45 71.04 -46.47
N ASP A 293 -44.52 71.50 -45.64
CA ASP A 293 -43.35 70.73 -45.17
C ASP A 293 -43.18 70.80 -43.63
N ASP A 294 -44.22 71.19 -42.88
CA ASP A 294 -44.13 71.22 -41.42
C ASP A 294 -44.04 69.81 -40.81
N LEU A 295 -43.12 69.66 -39.84
CA LEU A 295 -42.86 68.40 -39.16
C LEU A 295 -44.00 68.00 -38.22
N GLY A 296 -44.71 68.95 -37.61
CA GLY A 296 -45.91 68.66 -36.83
C GLY A 296 -47.01 68.08 -37.72
N ALA A 297 -47.26 68.71 -38.87
CA ALA A 297 -48.23 68.27 -39.85
C ALA A 297 -47.88 66.91 -40.49
N LEU A 298 -46.59 66.62 -40.74
CA LEU A 298 -46.13 65.30 -41.21
C LEU A 298 -46.23 64.20 -40.15
N ASN A 299 -45.91 64.50 -38.88
CA ASN A 299 -46.12 63.56 -37.78
C ASN A 299 -47.63 63.31 -37.55
N ALA A 300 -48.47 64.32 -37.74
CA ALA A 300 -49.93 64.19 -37.70
C ALA A 300 -50.48 63.32 -38.86
N GLU A 301 -49.97 63.50 -40.09
CA GLU A 301 -50.32 62.68 -41.26
C GLU A 301 -49.90 61.21 -41.07
N PHE A 302 -48.68 60.96 -40.59
CA PHE A 302 -48.19 59.63 -40.21
C PHE A 302 -49.04 58.99 -39.08
N GLY A 303 -49.36 59.76 -38.05
CA GLY A 303 -50.22 59.33 -36.94
C GLY A 303 -51.65 59.00 -37.37
N LEU A 304 -52.21 59.76 -38.32
CA LEU A 304 -53.53 59.49 -38.91
C LEU A 304 -53.53 58.17 -39.68
N HIS A 305 -52.57 57.95 -40.58
CA HIS A 305 -52.48 56.70 -41.35
C HIS A 305 -52.29 55.48 -40.44
N LEU A 306 -51.45 55.58 -39.38
CA LEU A 306 -51.33 54.52 -38.38
C LEU A 306 -52.62 54.27 -37.60
N ALA A 307 -53.35 55.32 -37.21
CA ALA A 307 -54.63 55.20 -36.50
C ALA A 307 -55.77 54.67 -37.39
N ALA A 308 -55.72 54.91 -38.70
CA ALA A 308 -56.65 54.39 -39.70
C ALA A 308 -56.31 52.95 -40.17
N GLY A 309 -55.10 52.45 -39.90
CA GLY A 309 -54.62 51.14 -40.36
C GLY A 309 -54.04 51.12 -41.78
N GLU A 310 -53.70 52.28 -42.32
CA GLU A 310 -53.21 52.49 -43.69
C GLU A 310 -51.68 52.32 -43.75
N LEU A 311 -51.22 51.06 -43.57
CA LEU A 311 -49.81 50.76 -43.30
C LEU A 311 -48.83 51.12 -44.43
N GLU A 312 -49.23 50.98 -45.70
CA GLU A 312 -48.39 51.37 -46.86
C GLU A 312 -48.24 52.89 -46.97
N GLN A 313 -49.32 53.62 -46.69
CA GLN A 313 -49.33 55.08 -46.63
C GLN A 313 -48.46 55.57 -45.46
N ALA A 314 -48.62 54.96 -44.28
CA ALA A 314 -47.77 55.22 -43.12
C ALA A 314 -46.29 54.93 -43.42
N TRP A 315 -45.97 53.84 -44.14
CA TRP A 315 -44.60 53.50 -44.53
C TRP A 315 -44.02 54.55 -45.50
N ALA A 316 -44.78 54.95 -46.51
CA ALA A 316 -44.36 55.97 -47.49
C ALA A 316 -44.17 57.37 -46.87
N VAL A 317 -45.00 57.76 -45.88
CA VAL A 317 -44.82 59.01 -45.12
C VAL A 317 -43.67 58.88 -44.12
N GLY A 318 -43.59 57.77 -43.40
CA GLY A 318 -42.56 57.49 -42.40
C GLY A 318 -41.14 57.42 -42.96
N GLN A 319 -40.96 56.90 -44.17
CA GLN A 319 -39.67 56.97 -44.88
C GLN A 319 -39.25 58.42 -45.18
N ARG A 320 -40.19 59.31 -45.55
CA ARG A 320 -39.90 60.73 -45.79
C ARG A 320 -39.55 61.43 -44.47
N LEU A 321 -40.32 61.17 -43.41
CA LEU A 321 -40.06 61.70 -42.08
C LEU A 321 -38.63 61.36 -41.62
N ALA A 322 -38.23 60.08 -41.74
CA ALA A 322 -36.89 59.59 -41.42
C ALA A 322 -35.75 60.03 -42.38
N ALA A 323 -36.08 60.77 -43.44
CA ALA A 323 -35.13 61.37 -44.36
C ALA A 323 -35.02 62.90 -44.19
N VAL A 324 -36.05 63.57 -43.65
CA VAL A 324 -36.05 65.00 -43.31
C VAL A 324 -35.44 65.21 -41.92
N GLU A 325 -35.79 64.37 -40.94
CA GLU A 325 -35.25 64.40 -39.58
C GLU A 325 -34.64 63.03 -39.23
N PRO A 326 -33.47 62.97 -38.54
CA PRO A 326 -32.93 61.71 -38.04
C PRO A 326 -33.91 61.08 -37.03
N PRO A 327 -34.54 59.93 -37.35
CA PRO A 327 -35.62 59.39 -36.53
C PRO A 327 -35.11 58.97 -35.14
N VAL A 328 -35.84 59.37 -34.09
CA VAL A 328 -35.54 58.96 -32.71
C VAL A 328 -35.79 57.45 -32.52
N ALA A 329 -35.24 56.86 -31.46
CA ALA A 329 -35.31 55.41 -31.22
C ALA A 329 -36.72 54.82 -31.33
N GLY A 330 -37.74 55.49 -30.79
CA GLY A 330 -39.14 55.07 -30.93
C GLY A 330 -39.65 55.06 -32.38
N GLN A 331 -39.27 56.04 -33.20
CA GLN A 331 -39.61 56.11 -34.63
C GLN A 331 -38.84 55.05 -35.43
N LEU A 332 -37.55 54.84 -35.16
CA LEU A 332 -36.75 53.76 -35.77
C LEU A 332 -37.39 52.38 -35.51
N LYS A 333 -37.84 52.14 -34.27
CA LYS A 333 -38.53 50.90 -33.89
C LYS A 333 -39.87 50.73 -34.61
N GLN A 334 -40.66 51.81 -34.72
CA GLN A 334 -41.91 51.81 -35.48
C GLN A 334 -41.67 51.55 -36.97
N LEU A 335 -40.65 52.17 -37.58
CA LEU A 335 -40.30 51.97 -38.99
C LEU A 335 -39.75 50.58 -39.26
N ALA A 336 -38.96 50.01 -38.35
CA ALA A 336 -38.45 48.65 -38.49
C ALA A 336 -39.61 47.62 -38.46
N LEU A 337 -40.49 47.71 -37.47
CA LEU A 337 -41.69 46.86 -37.37
C LEU A 337 -42.65 47.04 -38.56
N LEU A 338 -42.87 48.29 -38.99
CA LEU A 338 -43.70 48.59 -40.15
C LEU A 338 -43.09 48.05 -41.46
N GLY A 339 -41.77 48.10 -41.59
CA GLY A 339 -41.02 47.49 -42.69
C GLY A 339 -41.13 45.95 -42.70
N GLU A 340 -41.20 45.29 -41.54
CA GLU A 340 -41.49 43.85 -41.48
C GLU A 340 -42.94 43.54 -41.87
N TRP A 341 -43.92 44.31 -41.36
CA TRP A 341 -45.34 44.10 -41.66
C TRP A 341 -45.70 44.37 -43.14
N THR A 342 -44.94 45.23 -43.82
CA THR A 342 -45.04 45.51 -45.27
C THR A 342 -44.12 44.62 -46.12
N GLY A 343 -43.33 43.73 -45.51
CA GLY A 343 -42.45 42.79 -46.22
C GLY A 343 -41.10 43.36 -46.71
N HIS A 344 -40.79 44.62 -46.39
CA HIS A 344 -39.51 45.28 -46.66
C HIS A 344 -38.41 44.90 -45.65
N THR A 345 -38.21 43.61 -45.43
CA THR A 345 -37.36 43.04 -44.36
C THR A 345 -35.90 43.51 -44.36
N THR A 346 -35.29 43.76 -45.53
CA THR A 346 -33.92 44.29 -45.62
C THR A 346 -33.84 45.76 -45.20
N ALA A 347 -34.87 46.57 -45.50
CA ALA A 347 -34.96 47.95 -45.00
C ALA A 347 -35.25 47.95 -43.49
N ALA A 348 -36.10 47.04 -43.01
CA ALA A 348 -36.34 46.84 -41.58
C ALA A 348 -35.06 46.46 -40.83
N LEU A 349 -34.25 45.53 -41.33
CA LEU A 349 -32.95 45.19 -40.72
C LEU A 349 -32.03 46.41 -40.63
N ASN A 350 -31.97 47.26 -41.66
CA ASN A 350 -31.21 48.50 -41.61
C ASN A 350 -31.74 49.49 -40.55
N PHE A 351 -33.06 49.56 -40.34
CA PHE A 351 -33.62 50.36 -39.24
C PHE A 351 -33.36 49.73 -37.86
N TRP A 352 -33.37 48.40 -37.72
CA TRP A 352 -32.97 47.71 -36.49
C TRP A 352 -31.49 47.91 -36.15
N LEU A 353 -30.59 47.79 -37.12
CA LEU A 353 -29.15 48.05 -36.96
C LEU A 353 -28.89 49.51 -36.57
N ARG A 354 -29.62 50.47 -37.16
CA ARG A 354 -29.59 51.88 -36.74
C ARG A 354 -30.19 52.10 -35.35
N LEU A 355 -31.21 51.35 -34.96
CA LEU A 355 -31.80 51.44 -33.61
C LEU A 355 -30.79 50.99 -32.55
N ILE A 356 -30.01 49.94 -32.80
CA ILE A 356 -28.94 49.48 -31.89
C ILE A 356 -27.88 50.55 -31.63
N GLN A 357 -27.66 51.49 -32.57
CA GLN A 357 -26.74 52.62 -32.38
C GLN A 357 -27.29 53.72 -31.45
N LEU A 358 -28.60 53.74 -31.16
CA LEU A 358 -29.25 54.72 -30.28
C LEU A 358 -29.81 54.10 -28.98
N GLU A 359 -30.39 52.90 -29.06
CA GLU A 359 -31.10 52.21 -27.98
C GLU A 359 -30.80 50.70 -28.01
N ASP A 360 -29.61 50.34 -27.55
CA ASP A 360 -29.05 48.99 -27.56
C ASP A 360 -29.68 48.06 -26.49
N THR A 361 -30.99 47.78 -26.60
CA THR A 361 -31.69 46.86 -25.68
C THR A 361 -31.57 45.40 -26.12
N PRO A 362 -31.56 44.44 -25.17
CA PRO A 362 -31.46 43.01 -25.51
C PRO A 362 -32.53 42.52 -26.49
N ALA A 363 -33.77 43.00 -26.38
CA ALA A 363 -34.87 42.59 -27.26
C ALA A 363 -34.72 43.13 -28.70
N VAL A 364 -34.25 44.38 -28.86
CA VAL A 364 -33.93 44.97 -30.17
C VAL A 364 -32.82 44.18 -30.85
N ARG A 365 -31.77 43.87 -30.09
CA ARG A 365 -30.59 43.12 -30.51
C ARG A 365 -30.89 41.66 -30.87
N GLU A 366 -31.72 40.98 -30.09
CA GLU A 366 -32.19 39.61 -30.37
C GLU A 366 -32.98 39.55 -31.68
N HIS A 367 -33.88 40.51 -31.89
CA HIS A 367 -34.68 40.60 -33.11
C HIS A 367 -33.81 40.89 -34.34
N ALA A 368 -32.85 41.83 -34.22
CA ALA A 368 -31.93 42.19 -35.29
C ALA A 368 -31.03 41.03 -35.74
N TRP A 369 -30.40 40.27 -34.82
CA TRP A 369 -29.52 39.18 -35.24
C TRP A 369 -30.29 38.02 -35.87
N ARG A 370 -31.50 37.74 -35.38
CA ARG A 370 -32.39 36.73 -35.98
C ARG A 370 -32.85 37.12 -37.38
N LEU A 371 -33.23 38.38 -37.58
CA LEU A 371 -33.60 38.89 -38.89
C LEU A 371 -32.40 38.85 -39.86
N ALA A 372 -31.20 39.22 -39.42
CA ALA A 372 -29.96 39.05 -40.20
C ALA A 372 -29.72 37.58 -40.58
N ALA A 373 -29.86 36.64 -39.63
CA ALA A 373 -29.65 35.22 -39.88
C ALA A 373 -30.68 34.63 -40.86
N GLN A 374 -31.94 35.04 -40.76
CA GLN A 374 -33.01 34.66 -41.70
C GLN A 374 -32.82 35.25 -43.11
N LEU A 375 -32.09 36.37 -43.22
CA LEU A 375 -31.73 37.00 -44.48
C LEU A 375 -30.36 36.54 -45.03
N TYR A 376 -29.72 35.55 -44.40
CA TYR A 376 -28.37 35.05 -44.70
C TYR A 376 -27.27 36.13 -44.61
N ASP A 377 -27.52 37.21 -43.87
CA ASP A 377 -26.56 38.27 -43.57
C ASP A 377 -25.63 37.85 -42.42
N PHE A 378 -24.81 36.84 -42.72
CA PHE A 378 -23.89 36.23 -41.76
C PHE A 378 -22.85 37.21 -41.20
N ASP A 379 -22.52 38.28 -41.94
CA ASP A 379 -21.65 39.35 -41.43
C ASP A 379 -22.32 40.12 -40.29
N ASN A 380 -23.56 40.59 -40.46
CA ASN A 380 -24.28 41.26 -39.37
C ASN A 380 -24.69 40.29 -38.25
N THR A 381 -25.03 39.03 -38.56
CA THR A 381 -25.27 38.00 -37.54
C THR A 381 -24.03 37.78 -36.67
N ILE A 382 -22.85 37.57 -37.27
CA ILE A 382 -21.59 37.43 -36.52
C ILE A 382 -21.28 38.71 -35.74
N ALA A 383 -21.38 39.90 -36.35
CA ALA A 383 -21.04 41.16 -35.68
C ALA A 383 -21.92 41.44 -34.44
N LEU A 384 -23.23 41.26 -34.56
CA LEU A 384 -24.17 41.43 -33.46
C LEU A 384 -23.94 40.40 -32.35
N LEU A 385 -23.76 39.13 -32.71
CA LEU A 385 -23.56 38.04 -31.74
C LEU A 385 -22.18 38.08 -31.08
N ALA A 386 -21.13 38.51 -31.79
CA ALA A 386 -19.79 38.69 -31.25
C ALA A 386 -19.74 39.78 -30.18
N ASP A 387 -20.33 40.96 -30.43
CA ASP A 387 -20.44 42.02 -29.43
C ASP A 387 -21.42 41.66 -28.30
N THR A 388 -22.45 40.87 -28.57
CA THR A 388 -23.31 40.31 -27.51
C THR A 388 -22.50 39.39 -26.59
N GLY A 389 -21.69 38.50 -27.17
CA GLY A 389 -20.79 37.57 -26.49
C GLY A 389 -19.58 38.23 -25.82
N ALA A 390 -19.32 39.51 -26.07
CA ALA A 390 -18.33 40.31 -25.33
C ALA A 390 -18.93 40.97 -24.06
N ARG A 391 -20.27 41.04 -23.95
CA ARG A 391 -21.00 41.72 -22.87
C ARG A 391 -21.71 40.74 -21.92
N ARG A 392 -22.16 39.59 -22.42
CA ARG A 392 -22.80 38.52 -21.65
C ARG A 392 -22.52 37.16 -22.26
N GLN A 393 -22.75 36.10 -21.48
CA GLN A 393 -22.84 34.76 -22.05
C GLN A 393 -23.94 34.75 -23.13
N LEU A 394 -23.62 34.21 -24.30
CA LEU A 394 -24.61 33.90 -25.34
C LEU A 394 -25.56 32.80 -24.86
N LEU A 395 -26.78 32.80 -25.39
CA LEU A 395 -27.65 31.63 -25.35
C LEU A 395 -27.11 30.56 -26.31
N ASP A 396 -27.43 29.29 -26.07
CA ASP A 396 -27.03 28.17 -26.92
C ASP A 396 -27.39 28.40 -28.40
N ALA A 397 -28.62 28.88 -28.67
CA ALA A 397 -29.09 29.19 -30.03
C ALA A 397 -28.43 30.45 -30.65
N GLU A 398 -27.89 31.36 -29.83
CA GLU A 398 -27.12 32.52 -30.30
C GLU A 398 -25.70 32.10 -30.69
N LEU A 399 -25.07 31.27 -29.86
CA LEU A 399 -23.76 30.69 -30.15
C LEU A 399 -23.82 29.79 -31.39
N ASP A 400 -24.81 28.90 -31.49
CA ASP A 400 -24.98 28.04 -32.67
C ASP A 400 -25.21 28.86 -33.93
N ALA A 401 -25.99 29.95 -33.87
CA ALA A 401 -26.16 30.86 -34.99
C ALA A 401 -24.85 31.54 -35.41
N LEU A 402 -23.99 31.95 -34.47
CA LEU A 402 -22.67 32.53 -34.77
C LEU A 402 -21.72 31.50 -35.38
N VAL A 403 -21.63 30.29 -34.81
CA VAL A 403 -20.72 29.24 -35.29
C VAL A 403 -21.18 28.70 -36.65
N PHE A 404 -22.48 28.51 -36.84
CA PHE A 404 -23.08 28.20 -38.14
C PHE A 404 -22.77 29.29 -39.18
N SER A 405 -22.94 30.57 -38.82
CA SER A 405 -22.60 31.70 -39.70
C SER A 405 -21.13 31.71 -40.12
N HIS A 406 -20.20 31.29 -39.26
CA HIS A 406 -18.79 31.15 -39.64
C HIS A 406 -18.52 29.92 -40.52
N SER A 407 -19.25 28.82 -40.28
CA SER A 407 -19.15 27.56 -41.05
C SER A 407 -19.64 27.75 -42.49
N GLU A 408 -20.82 28.33 -42.69
CA GLU A 408 -21.39 28.65 -44.01
C GLU A 408 -20.52 29.64 -44.80
N ARG A 409 -19.74 30.47 -44.11
CA ARG A 409 -18.74 31.38 -44.72
C ARG A 409 -17.41 30.71 -45.05
N GLY A 410 -17.16 29.48 -44.59
CA GLY A 410 -15.86 28.81 -44.71
C GLY A 410 -14.75 29.52 -43.91
N THR A 411 -15.04 29.93 -42.66
CA THR A 411 -14.10 30.69 -41.79
C THR A 411 -13.82 30.01 -40.44
N PRO A 412 -13.44 28.72 -40.42
CA PRO A 412 -13.27 27.96 -39.17
C PRO A 412 -12.19 28.53 -38.24
N GLU A 413 -11.10 29.10 -38.77
CA GLU A 413 -10.03 29.70 -37.97
C GLU A 413 -10.50 30.98 -37.25
N GLN A 414 -11.43 31.72 -37.87
CA GLN A 414 -12.04 32.90 -37.25
C GLN A 414 -13.02 32.49 -36.16
N ALA A 415 -13.81 31.43 -36.38
CA ALA A 415 -14.65 30.84 -35.34
C ALA A 415 -13.81 30.30 -34.17
N GLU A 416 -12.71 29.60 -34.44
CA GLU A 416 -11.78 29.10 -33.43
C GLU A 416 -11.20 30.25 -32.60
N GLN A 417 -10.65 31.29 -33.27
CA GLN A 417 -10.08 32.46 -32.60
C GLN A 417 -11.13 33.21 -31.78
N TRP A 418 -12.36 33.36 -32.30
CA TRP A 418 -13.47 33.99 -31.57
C TRP A 418 -13.89 33.16 -30.37
N LEU A 419 -14.09 31.84 -30.52
CA LEU A 419 -14.47 30.93 -29.43
C LEU A 419 -13.41 30.89 -28.33
N ARG A 420 -12.12 30.82 -28.67
CA ARG A 420 -11.01 30.91 -27.69
C ARG A 420 -10.97 32.26 -26.98
N GLY A 421 -11.41 33.35 -27.62
CA GLY A 421 -11.58 34.66 -26.99
C GLY A 421 -12.79 34.67 -26.04
N TYR A 422 -13.94 34.24 -26.54
CA TYR A 422 -15.21 34.16 -25.85
C TYR A 422 -15.14 33.30 -24.58
N LEU A 423 -14.53 32.10 -24.65
CA LEU A 423 -14.40 31.17 -23.53
C LEU A 423 -13.49 31.67 -22.40
N ARG A 424 -12.61 32.65 -22.65
CA ARG A 424 -11.85 33.33 -21.57
C ARG A 424 -12.73 34.25 -20.73
N VAL A 425 -13.82 34.76 -21.29
CA VAL A 425 -14.78 35.67 -20.62
C VAL A 425 -15.98 34.88 -20.08
N HIS A 426 -16.43 33.87 -20.82
CA HIS A 426 -17.59 33.04 -20.51
C HIS A 426 -17.25 31.53 -20.46
N PRO A 427 -16.35 31.11 -19.55
CA PRO A 427 -15.89 29.72 -19.45
C PRO A 427 -17.00 28.73 -19.01
N SER A 428 -18.15 29.24 -18.56
CA SER A 428 -19.34 28.46 -18.16
C SER A 428 -20.25 28.02 -19.32
N HIS A 429 -19.99 28.46 -20.56
CA HIS A 429 -20.85 28.10 -21.71
C HIS A 429 -20.44 26.76 -22.34
N GLN A 430 -21.00 25.64 -21.84
CA GLN A 430 -20.66 24.28 -22.29
C GLN A 430 -20.68 24.11 -23.82
N LEU A 431 -21.72 24.58 -24.50
CA LEU A 431 -21.85 24.46 -25.96
C LEU A 431 -20.72 25.19 -26.72
N ALA A 432 -20.17 26.28 -26.17
CA ALA A 432 -19.06 27.00 -26.81
C ALA A 432 -17.76 26.20 -26.79
N TRP A 433 -17.53 25.40 -25.74
CA TRP A 433 -16.43 24.44 -25.74
C TRP A 433 -16.68 23.30 -26.74
N MET A 434 -17.90 22.76 -26.81
CA MET A 434 -18.24 21.71 -27.79
C MET A 434 -18.11 22.17 -29.24
N ARG A 435 -18.50 23.41 -29.55
CA ARG A 435 -18.32 23.98 -30.90
C ARG A 435 -16.85 24.25 -31.21
N LEU A 436 -16.04 24.62 -30.21
CA LEU A 436 -14.60 24.74 -30.39
C LEU A 436 -13.95 23.37 -30.64
N GLN A 437 -14.35 22.33 -29.91
CA GLN A 437 -13.90 20.94 -30.15
C GLN A 437 -14.21 20.51 -31.58
N GLN A 438 -15.46 20.66 -32.02
CA GLN A 438 -15.92 20.28 -33.35
C GLN A 438 -15.12 20.97 -34.47
N ILE A 439 -14.67 22.21 -34.26
CA ILE A 439 -13.81 22.93 -35.21
C ILE A 439 -12.37 22.36 -35.21
N LEU A 440 -11.82 22.01 -34.04
CA LEU A 440 -10.47 21.45 -33.94
C LEU A 440 -10.40 20.04 -34.56
N GLU A 441 -11.41 19.21 -34.32
CA GLU A 441 -11.60 17.90 -34.95
C GLU A 441 -11.65 18.04 -36.48
N GLN A 442 -12.53 18.90 -36.99
CA GLN A 442 -12.71 19.14 -38.44
C GLN A 442 -11.47 19.78 -39.11
N THR A 443 -10.62 20.48 -38.36
CA THR A 443 -9.34 21.05 -38.83
C THR A 443 -8.13 20.17 -38.53
N GLN A 444 -8.33 18.95 -37.99
CA GLN A 444 -7.30 17.99 -37.60
C GLN A 444 -6.27 18.53 -36.59
N GLN A 445 -6.67 19.49 -35.76
CA GLN A 445 -5.85 20.09 -34.70
C GLN A 445 -5.85 19.24 -33.42
N LEU A 446 -5.62 17.94 -33.58
CA LEU A 446 -5.83 16.89 -32.56
C LEU A 446 -5.16 17.21 -31.20
N SER A 447 -3.97 17.82 -31.18
CA SER A 447 -3.29 18.19 -29.93
C SER A 447 -4.03 19.27 -29.16
N ALA A 448 -4.52 20.30 -29.85
CA ALA A 448 -5.33 21.36 -29.25
C ALA A 448 -6.75 20.86 -28.91
N GLU A 449 -7.24 19.86 -29.64
CA GLU A 449 -8.50 19.18 -29.32
C GLU A 449 -8.38 18.37 -28.02
N ALA A 450 -7.29 17.59 -27.86
CA ALA A 450 -7.02 16.81 -26.66
C ALA A 450 -6.80 17.68 -25.41
N GLU A 451 -6.17 18.86 -25.55
CA GLU A 451 -6.12 19.89 -24.50
C GLU A 451 -7.52 20.41 -24.15
N LEU A 452 -8.35 20.69 -25.17
CA LEU A 452 -9.69 21.26 -24.97
C LEU A 452 -10.66 20.29 -24.30
N TRP A 453 -10.63 19.01 -24.68
CA TRP A 453 -11.45 17.98 -24.06
C TRP A 453 -11.16 17.82 -22.55
N ALA A 454 -9.90 17.97 -22.12
CA ALA A 454 -9.54 18.00 -20.70
C ALA A 454 -10.18 19.20 -19.98
N ASP A 455 -10.21 20.35 -20.65
CA ASP A 455 -10.85 21.58 -20.18
C ASP A 455 -12.38 21.44 -20.11
N ILE A 456 -13.01 20.65 -21.00
CA ILE A 456 -14.44 20.32 -20.96
C ILE A 456 -14.77 19.38 -19.80
N GLU A 457 -14.02 18.27 -19.67
CA GLU A 457 -14.18 17.29 -18.59
C GLU A 457 -14.11 17.98 -17.22
N GLY A 458 -13.09 18.83 -16.99
CA GLY A 458 -12.88 19.55 -15.74
C GLY A 458 -13.94 20.62 -15.40
N ARG A 459 -14.86 20.93 -16.32
CA ARG A 459 -15.90 21.97 -16.17
C ARG A 459 -17.33 21.44 -16.17
N PHE A 460 -17.60 20.42 -16.99
CA PHE A 460 -18.96 19.92 -17.26
C PHE A 460 -19.08 18.39 -17.17
N GLY A 461 -17.97 17.67 -17.30
CA GLY A 461 -17.96 16.22 -17.49
C GLY A 461 -18.32 15.79 -18.93
N LEU A 462 -17.76 14.68 -19.37
CA LEU A 462 -17.99 14.09 -20.70
C LEU A 462 -18.88 12.85 -20.64
N SER A 463 -19.80 12.76 -21.61
CA SER A 463 -20.54 11.52 -21.90
C SER A 463 -19.61 10.43 -22.45
N ILE A 464 -20.08 9.18 -22.47
CA ILE A 464 -19.30 8.03 -22.93
C ILE A 464 -18.81 8.21 -24.38
N VAL A 465 -19.64 8.76 -25.28
CA VAL A 465 -19.26 8.99 -26.68
C VAL A 465 -18.14 10.04 -26.77
N GLN A 466 -18.36 11.22 -26.18
CA GLN A 466 -17.36 12.31 -26.14
C GLN A 466 -16.02 11.88 -25.51
N ARG A 467 -16.06 10.93 -24.58
CA ARG A 467 -14.89 10.33 -23.94
C ARG A 467 -14.18 9.34 -24.87
N VAL A 468 -14.91 8.58 -25.69
CA VAL A 468 -14.34 7.79 -26.79
C VAL A 468 -13.72 8.73 -27.82
N ASP A 469 -14.41 9.79 -28.24
CA ASP A 469 -13.90 10.77 -29.21
C ASP A 469 -12.58 11.41 -28.72
N TRP A 470 -12.50 11.85 -27.46
CA TRP A 470 -11.26 12.36 -26.86
C TRP A 470 -10.15 11.29 -26.79
N ALA A 471 -10.50 10.03 -26.52
CA ALA A 471 -9.52 8.94 -26.53
C ALA A 471 -9.04 8.62 -27.95
N GLU A 472 -9.89 8.68 -28.97
CA GLU A 472 -9.50 8.53 -30.37
C GLU A 472 -8.59 9.68 -30.83
N ALA A 473 -8.83 10.92 -30.41
CA ALA A 473 -7.95 12.05 -30.70
C ALA A 473 -6.52 11.84 -30.13
N ASN A 474 -6.41 11.34 -28.89
CA ASN A 474 -5.11 10.99 -28.28
C ASN A 474 -4.45 9.77 -28.96
N TRP A 475 -5.23 8.75 -29.36
CA TRP A 475 -4.74 7.60 -30.11
C TRP A 475 -4.19 8.00 -31.48
N GLN A 476 -4.85 8.90 -32.19
CA GLN A 476 -4.39 9.46 -33.47
C GLN A 476 -3.14 10.34 -33.32
N LEU A 477 -2.88 10.91 -32.14
CA LEU A 477 -1.61 11.58 -31.78
C LEU A 477 -0.46 10.61 -31.47
N PHE A 478 -0.72 9.30 -31.47
CA PHE A 478 0.18 8.26 -30.95
C PHE A 478 0.49 8.41 -29.44
N ASP A 479 -0.44 8.96 -28.65
CA ASP A 479 -0.41 8.89 -27.18
C ASP A 479 -1.49 7.93 -26.65
N PRO A 480 -1.22 6.60 -26.66
CA PRO A 480 -2.15 5.62 -26.11
C PRO A 480 -2.35 5.80 -24.59
N GLN A 481 -1.35 6.33 -23.88
CA GLN A 481 -1.39 6.47 -22.42
C GLN A 481 -2.32 7.60 -21.98
N ALA A 482 -2.38 8.71 -22.72
CA ALA A 482 -3.40 9.74 -22.56
C ALA A 482 -4.79 9.20 -22.95
N ALA A 483 -4.91 8.55 -24.11
CA ALA A 483 -6.17 7.93 -24.57
C ALA A 483 -6.75 6.94 -23.55
N TRP A 484 -5.90 6.16 -22.89
CA TRP A 484 -6.30 5.28 -21.79
C TRP A 484 -6.83 6.04 -20.57
N GLN A 485 -6.10 7.07 -20.11
CA GLN A 485 -6.51 7.86 -18.95
C GLN A 485 -7.89 8.50 -19.15
N VAL A 486 -8.19 8.92 -20.39
CA VAL A 486 -9.49 9.44 -20.79
C VAL A 486 -10.63 8.43 -20.58
N LEU A 487 -10.49 7.22 -21.12
CA LEU A 487 -11.51 6.16 -20.98
C LEU A 487 -11.64 5.68 -19.53
N ASN A 488 -10.53 5.59 -18.80
CA ASN A 488 -10.45 5.00 -17.47
C ASN A 488 -10.72 6.01 -16.33
N ALA A 489 -11.22 7.20 -16.65
CA ALA A 489 -11.66 8.19 -15.66
C ALA A 489 -13.11 7.97 -15.17
N ILE A 490 -13.86 7.03 -15.76
CA ILE A 490 -15.23 6.68 -15.37
C ILE A 490 -15.36 5.23 -14.88
N ASP A 491 -16.45 4.96 -14.16
CA ASP A 491 -16.84 3.61 -13.73
C ASP A 491 -17.23 2.74 -14.93
N ALA A 492 -16.33 1.84 -15.32
CA ALA A 492 -16.50 0.97 -16.48
C ALA A 492 -17.70 0.02 -16.37
N ASP A 493 -18.12 -0.37 -15.15
CA ASP A 493 -19.29 -1.24 -14.96
C ASP A 493 -20.61 -0.56 -15.39
N SER A 494 -20.63 0.78 -15.47
CA SER A 494 -21.76 1.55 -16.00
C SER A 494 -21.82 1.58 -17.53
N VAL A 495 -20.76 1.17 -18.23
CA VAL A 495 -20.63 1.35 -19.68
C VAL A 495 -21.08 0.11 -20.47
N THR A 496 -22.00 0.32 -21.40
CA THR A 496 -22.52 -0.71 -22.32
C THR A 496 -22.19 -0.45 -23.79
N ASP A 497 -21.43 0.61 -24.08
CA ASP A 497 -21.12 1.03 -25.44
C ASP A 497 -20.03 0.17 -26.11
N GLN A 498 -20.25 -0.20 -27.38
CA GLN A 498 -19.34 -1.06 -28.14
C GLN A 498 -18.13 -0.32 -28.73
N GLY A 499 -18.20 1.00 -28.90
CA GLY A 499 -17.05 1.84 -29.26
C GLY A 499 -16.07 1.90 -28.10
N TYR A 500 -16.56 2.25 -26.91
CA TYR A 500 -15.81 2.26 -25.66
C TYR A 500 -15.07 0.94 -25.42
N TRP A 501 -15.78 -0.20 -25.39
CA TRP A 501 -15.13 -1.48 -25.11
C TRP A 501 -14.17 -1.95 -26.22
N ARG A 502 -14.37 -1.53 -27.48
CA ARG A 502 -13.38 -1.77 -28.55
C ARG A 502 -12.13 -0.94 -28.35
N LEU A 503 -12.25 0.38 -28.22
CA LEU A 503 -11.11 1.26 -28.07
C LEU A 503 -10.35 0.98 -26.76
N ARG A 504 -11.06 0.66 -25.66
CA ARG A 504 -10.46 0.20 -24.41
C ARG A 504 -9.68 -1.10 -24.59
N GLY A 505 -10.18 -2.06 -25.38
CA GLY A 505 -9.47 -3.30 -25.71
C GLY A 505 -8.20 -3.10 -26.55
N GLU A 506 -8.24 -2.22 -27.55
CA GLU A 506 -7.07 -1.83 -28.35
C GLU A 506 -6.03 -1.08 -27.51
N LEU A 507 -6.46 -0.06 -26.75
CA LEU A 507 -5.59 0.74 -25.88
C LEU A 507 -4.96 -0.07 -24.75
N ALA A 508 -5.73 -0.98 -24.14
CA ALA A 508 -5.20 -1.87 -23.12
C ALA A 508 -4.12 -2.80 -23.70
N TRP A 509 -4.33 -3.32 -24.91
CA TRP A 509 -3.34 -4.15 -25.59
C TRP A 509 -2.05 -3.37 -25.92
N GLU A 510 -2.15 -2.18 -26.50
CA GLU A 510 -0.97 -1.35 -26.85
C GLU A 510 -0.19 -0.86 -25.62
N LEU A 511 -0.83 -0.83 -24.44
CA LEU A 511 -0.22 -0.42 -23.16
C LEU A 511 0.19 -1.60 -22.26
N GLU A 512 0.15 -2.84 -22.75
CA GLU A 512 0.48 -4.05 -21.98
C GLU A 512 -0.37 -4.20 -20.69
N ARG A 513 -1.65 -3.78 -20.75
CA ARG A 513 -2.65 -3.81 -19.66
C ARG A 513 -3.55 -5.05 -19.77
N ASP A 514 -2.95 -6.23 -19.64
CA ASP A 514 -3.58 -7.51 -19.96
C ASP A 514 -4.96 -7.76 -19.32
N GLU A 515 -5.12 -7.49 -18.01
CA GLU A 515 -6.40 -7.69 -17.31
C GLU A 515 -7.54 -6.87 -17.92
N GLU A 516 -7.24 -5.63 -18.31
CA GLU A 516 -8.20 -4.66 -18.85
C GLU A 516 -8.51 -4.93 -20.32
N ALA A 517 -7.52 -5.41 -21.08
CA ALA A 517 -7.69 -5.89 -22.45
C ALA A 517 -8.62 -7.11 -22.44
N LEU A 518 -8.35 -8.07 -21.55
CA LEU A 518 -9.16 -9.27 -21.38
C LEU A 518 -10.60 -8.94 -20.97
N GLU A 519 -10.80 -8.04 -20.01
CA GLU A 519 -12.15 -7.59 -19.62
C GLU A 519 -12.88 -6.97 -20.81
N SER A 520 -12.21 -6.11 -21.57
CA SER A 520 -12.79 -5.44 -22.73
C SER A 520 -13.20 -6.42 -23.84
N TYR A 521 -12.36 -7.41 -24.16
CA TYR A 521 -12.71 -8.47 -25.12
C TYR A 521 -13.83 -9.39 -24.61
N LEU A 522 -13.92 -9.65 -23.30
CA LEU A 522 -15.01 -10.41 -22.69
C LEU A 522 -16.35 -9.65 -22.70
N ARG A 523 -16.34 -8.32 -22.45
CA ARG A 523 -17.53 -7.46 -22.57
C ARG A 523 -18.02 -7.42 -24.02
N LEU A 524 -17.12 -7.39 -25.00
CA LEU A 524 -17.45 -7.51 -26.43
C LEU A 524 -18.06 -8.87 -26.77
N GLU A 525 -17.46 -9.99 -26.33
CA GLU A 525 -18.03 -11.35 -26.53
C GLU A 525 -19.44 -11.45 -25.92
N ALA A 526 -19.63 -10.95 -24.69
CA ALA A 526 -20.91 -10.93 -24.00
C ALA A 526 -21.97 -10.05 -24.71
N SER A 527 -21.55 -8.99 -25.39
CA SER A 527 -22.42 -8.16 -26.24
C SER A 527 -22.80 -8.80 -27.58
N GLY A 528 -22.25 -10.00 -27.89
CA GLY A 528 -22.52 -10.76 -29.11
C GLY A 528 -21.55 -10.47 -30.27
N VAL A 529 -20.50 -9.68 -30.04
CA VAL A 529 -19.44 -9.44 -31.03
C VAL A 529 -18.54 -10.67 -31.09
N LYS A 530 -18.36 -11.24 -32.28
CA LYS A 530 -17.44 -12.38 -32.49
C LYS A 530 -16.01 -11.89 -32.61
N ALA A 531 -15.10 -12.54 -31.89
CA ALA A 531 -13.67 -12.38 -32.09
C ALA A 531 -13.27 -12.67 -33.56
N ASP A 532 -12.44 -11.79 -34.12
CA ASP A 532 -11.72 -12.03 -35.37
C ASP A 532 -10.37 -12.73 -35.10
N SER A 533 -9.52 -12.90 -36.12
CA SER A 533 -8.21 -13.55 -35.94
C SER A 533 -7.28 -12.75 -35.01
N THR A 534 -7.32 -11.43 -35.07
CA THR A 534 -6.55 -10.52 -34.22
C THR A 534 -6.99 -10.62 -32.76
N THR A 535 -8.29 -10.57 -32.51
CA THR A 535 -8.89 -10.73 -31.19
C THR A 535 -8.62 -12.12 -30.62
N GLU A 536 -8.70 -13.18 -31.43
CA GLU A 536 -8.33 -14.54 -31.01
C GLU A 536 -6.84 -14.66 -30.66
N GLU A 537 -5.93 -14.10 -31.45
CA GLU A 537 -4.50 -14.16 -31.17
C GLU A 537 -4.13 -13.39 -29.88
N ARG A 538 -4.74 -12.22 -29.67
CA ARG A 538 -4.64 -11.48 -28.40
C ARG A 538 -5.23 -12.28 -27.22
N LEU A 539 -6.45 -12.80 -27.35
CA LEU A 539 -7.08 -13.64 -26.31
C LEU A 539 -6.25 -14.88 -25.99
N ILE A 540 -5.58 -15.50 -26.97
CA ILE A 540 -4.64 -16.60 -26.70
C ILE A 540 -3.49 -16.11 -25.81
N SER A 541 -2.82 -15.00 -26.14
CA SER A 541 -1.72 -14.47 -25.34
C SER A 541 -2.14 -14.00 -23.94
N LEU A 542 -3.30 -13.36 -23.82
CA LEU A 542 -3.88 -12.94 -22.52
C LEU A 542 -4.21 -14.16 -21.64
N TYR A 543 -4.71 -15.24 -22.22
CA TYR A 543 -5.00 -16.49 -21.51
C TYR A 543 -3.77 -17.39 -21.30
N GLU A 544 -2.70 -17.24 -22.08
CA GLU A 544 -1.52 -18.13 -22.10
C GLU A 544 -0.88 -18.30 -20.72
N HIS A 545 -0.92 -17.24 -19.90
CA HIS A 545 -0.44 -17.25 -18.51
C HIS A 545 -1.59 -17.26 -17.48
N SER A 546 -2.69 -16.54 -17.72
CA SER A 546 -3.75 -16.32 -16.73
C SER A 546 -4.78 -17.45 -16.64
N ALA A 547 -5.08 -18.11 -17.76
CA ALA A 547 -6.09 -19.16 -17.87
C ALA A 547 -5.76 -20.12 -19.04
N PRO A 548 -4.66 -20.90 -18.98
CA PRO A 548 -4.16 -21.65 -20.13
C PRO A 548 -5.17 -22.67 -20.70
N ASP A 549 -6.09 -23.22 -19.89
CA ASP A 549 -7.24 -24.01 -20.39
C ASP A 549 -8.12 -23.25 -21.40
N ARG A 550 -8.33 -21.94 -21.17
CA ARG A 550 -9.07 -21.04 -22.07
C ARG A 550 -8.23 -20.69 -23.30
N ALA A 551 -6.92 -20.52 -23.15
CA ALA A 551 -6.01 -20.40 -24.31
C ALA A 551 -6.11 -21.65 -25.19
N LEU A 552 -6.16 -22.84 -24.59
CA LEU A 552 -6.35 -24.10 -25.31
C LEU A 552 -7.74 -24.22 -25.96
N ASP A 553 -8.81 -23.74 -25.32
CA ASP A 553 -10.13 -23.66 -25.95
C ASP A 553 -10.09 -22.81 -27.24
N VAL A 554 -9.53 -21.59 -27.17
CA VAL A 554 -9.41 -20.68 -28.32
C VAL A 554 -8.50 -21.27 -29.40
N LEU A 555 -7.36 -21.88 -29.02
CA LEU A 555 -6.48 -22.60 -29.95
C LEU A 555 -7.18 -23.77 -30.65
N ILE A 556 -8.02 -24.53 -29.93
CA ILE A 556 -8.81 -25.63 -30.50
C ILE A 556 -9.91 -25.11 -31.43
N VAL A 557 -10.54 -23.97 -31.13
CA VAL A 557 -11.50 -23.31 -32.02
C VAL A 557 -10.81 -22.82 -33.30
N SER A 558 -9.67 -22.15 -33.17
CA SER A 558 -8.86 -21.66 -34.29
C SER A 558 -8.33 -22.81 -35.16
N TRP A 559 -7.87 -23.92 -34.56
CA TRP A 559 -7.54 -25.17 -35.27
C TRP A 559 -8.73 -25.71 -36.06
N LYS A 560 -9.90 -25.85 -35.41
CA LYS A 560 -11.12 -26.39 -36.06
C LYS A 560 -11.57 -25.53 -37.24
N ARG A 561 -11.39 -24.20 -37.17
CA ARG A 561 -11.73 -23.23 -38.22
C ARG A 561 -10.70 -23.21 -39.36
N THR A 562 -9.40 -23.18 -39.05
CA THR A 562 -8.33 -22.91 -40.04
C THR A 562 -7.65 -24.16 -40.58
N ARG A 563 -7.63 -25.26 -39.83
CA ARG A 563 -7.02 -26.56 -40.18
C ARG A 563 -5.55 -26.49 -40.60
N THR A 564 -4.80 -25.50 -40.10
CA THR A 564 -3.37 -25.32 -40.44
C THR A 564 -2.44 -26.13 -39.52
N PRO A 565 -1.29 -26.64 -40.01
CA PRO A 565 -0.29 -27.29 -39.15
C PRO A 565 0.22 -26.40 -38.00
N ALA A 566 0.27 -25.07 -38.21
CA ALA A 566 0.68 -24.11 -37.17
C ALA A 566 -0.31 -24.04 -36.00
N SER A 567 -1.62 -23.95 -36.27
CA SER A 567 -2.65 -23.95 -35.23
C SER A 567 -2.72 -25.29 -34.49
N LEU A 568 -2.53 -26.41 -35.19
CA LEU A 568 -2.41 -27.73 -34.56
C LEU A 568 -1.16 -27.81 -33.64
N SER A 569 0.01 -27.32 -34.08
CA SER A 569 1.22 -27.31 -33.25
C SER A 569 1.04 -26.50 -31.97
N ARG A 570 0.48 -25.28 -32.05
CA ARG A 570 0.19 -24.46 -30.85
C ARG A 570 -0.80 -25.16 -29.92
N ALA A 571 -1.88 -25.74 -30.44
CA ALA A 571 -2.86 -26.48 -29.64
C ALA A 571 -2.25 -27.72 -28.97
N ILE A 572 -1.38 -28.47 -29.66
CA ILE A 572 -0.66 -29.62 -29.10
C ILE A 572 0.32 -29.17 -28.01
N GLN A 573 1.12 -28.11 -28.26
CA GLN A 573 2.10 -27.60 -27.30
C GLN A 573 1.41 -27.10 -26.02
N MET A 574 0.32 -26.33 -26.14
CA MET A 574 -0.50 -25.91 -25.00
C MET A 574 -1.11 -27.10 -24.24
N ALA A 575 -1.65 -28.11 -24.93
CA ALA A 575 -2.16 -29.32 -24.29
C ALA A 575 -1.06 -30.14 -23.58
N MET A 576 0.18 -30.14 -24.08
CA MET A 576 1.34 -30.73 -23.39
C MET A 576 1.77 -29.91 -22.17
N GLN A 577 1.75 -28.57 -22.24
CA GLN A 577 2.07 -27.68 -21.12
C GLN A 577 1.06 -27.83 -19.96
N LEU A 578 -0.23 -27.97 -20.29
CA LEU A 578 -1.31 -28.21 -19.33
C LEU A 578 -1.35 -29.64 -18.77
N GLY A 579 -0.72 -30.61 -19.46
CA GLY A 579 -0.88 -32.02 -19.14
C GLY A 579 -2.29 -32.59 -19.42
N ASP A 580 -3.14 -31.89 -20.20
CA ASP A 580 -4.45 -32.41 -20.60
C ASP A 580 -4.30 -33.50 -21.66
N MET A 581 -4.01 -34.71 -21.18
CA MET A 581 -3.88 -35.91 -21.99
C MET A 581 -5.14 -36.25 -22.79
N VAL A 582 -6.34 -35.80 -22.37
CA VAL A 582 -7.61 -36.10 -23.06
C VAL A 582 -7.75 -35.25 -24.33
N ARG A 583 -7.45 -33.95 -24.24
CA ARG A 583 -7.36 -33.04 -25.38
C ARG A 583 -6.16 -33.36 -26.26
N LEU A 584 -5.01 -33.67 -25.66
CA LEU A 584 -3.80 -34.09 -26.38
C LEU A 584 -4.06 -35.35 -27.22
N ASP A 585 -4.69 -36.37 -26.66
CA ASP A 585 -5.08 -37.58 -27.40
C ASP A 585 -6.05 -37.28 -28.55
N ALA A 586 -6.97 -36.33 -28.39
CA ALA A 586 -7.84 -35.87 -29.48
C ALA A 586 -7.04 -35.19 -30.60
N LEU A 587 -6.21 -34.20 -30.26
CA LEU A 587 -5.36 -33.47 -31.20
C LEU A 587 -4.34 -34.38 -31.92
N VAL A 588 -3.76 -35.34 -31.21
CA VAL A 588 -2.84 -36.34 -31.78
C VAL A 588 -3.57 -37.30 -32.73
N ARG A 589 -4.83 -37.68 -32.44
CA ARG A 589 -5.64 -38.49 -33.37
C ARG A 589 -6.05 -37.71 -34.61
N GLU A 590 -6.51 -36.46 -34.47
CA GLU A 590 -6.81 -35.60 -35.63
C GLU A 590 -5.56 -35.30 -36.46
N GLY A 591 -4.43 -34.99 -35.80
CA GLY A 591 -3.16 -34.68 -36.45
C GLY A 591 -2.61 -35.83 -37.28
N ARG A 592 -2.74 -37.08 -36.83
CA ARG A 592 -2.35 -38.29 -37.59
C ARG A 592 -3.17 -38.54 -38.86
N LEU A 593 -4.29 -37.82 -39.06
CA LEU A 593 -5.09 -37.90 -40.29
C LEU A 593 -4.68 -36.86 -41.35
N LEU A 594 -3.73 -35.97 -41.05
CA LEU A 594 -3.19 -35.02 -42.01
C LEU A 594 -2.17 -35.69 -42.95
N PRO A 595 -2.16 -35.35 -44.26
CA PRO A 595 -1.17 -35.86 -45.22
C PRO A 595 0.28 -35.63 -44.75
N ASP A 596 0.55 -34.42 -44.26
CA ASP A 596 1.89 -33.97 -43.83
C ASP A 596 2.13 -34.14 -42.32
N SER A 597 1.36 -34.99 -41.65
CA SER A 597 1.44 -35.24 -40.19
C SER A 597 2.87 -35.54 -39.70
N ASP A 598 3.64 -36.23 -40.52
CA ASP A 598 5.02 -36.66 -40.23
C ASP A 598 6.03 -35.49 -40.19
N SER A 599 5.70 -34.31 -40.71
CA SER A 599 6.51 -33.08 -40.63
C SER A 599 6.15 -32.17 -39.45
N ILE A 600 5.12 -32.50 -38.67
CA ILE A 600 4.65 -31.68 -37.54
C ILE A 600 5.43 -32.09 -36.28
N SER A 601 6.44 -31.31 -35.89
CA SER A 601 7.36 -31.68 -34.79
C SER A 601 6.64 -31.85 -33.44
N ALA A 602 5.67 -30.98 -33.12
CA ALA A 602 4.83 -31.11 -31.93
C ALA A 602 4.11 -32.46 -31.83
N LEU A 603 3.72 -33.06 -32.97
CA LEU A 603 3.09 -34.40 -33.00
C LEU A 603 4.08 -35.51 -32.59
N TRP A 604 5.38 -35.32 -32.80
CA TRP A 604 6.42 -36.24 -32.33
C TRP A 604 6.68 -36.10 -30.82
N SER A 605 6.74 -34.87 -30.29
CA SER A 605 6.86 -34.64 -28.84
C SER A 605 5.67 -35.21 -28.09
N ALA A 606 4.44 -34.98 -28.58
CA ALA A 606 3.22 -35.54 -28.00
C ALA A 606 3.22 -37.09 -28.02
N ARG A 607 3.69 -37.71 -29.10
CA ARG A 607 3.83 -39.19 -29.19
C ARG A 607 4.87 -39.75 -28.23
N ALA A 608 5.97 -39.04 -27.99
CA ALA A 608 7.00 -39.45 -27.04
C ALA A 608 6.52 -39.30 -25.59
N MET A 609 5.78 -38.23 -25.28
CA MET A 609 5.10 -38.04 -23.98
C MET A 609 4.05 -39.14 -23.73
N GLN A 610 3.20 -39.46 -24.72
CA GLN A 610 2.26 -40.59 -24.65
C GLN A 610 2.95 -41.93 -24.33
N ALA A 611 4.15 -42.18 -24.87
CA ALA A 611 4.91 -43.40 -24.57
C ALA A 611 5.49 -43.39 -23.14
N ALA A 612 5.97 -42.24 -22.68
CA ALA A 612 6.52 -42.08 -21.33
C ALA A 612 5.45 -42.28 -20.23
N GLU A 613 4.26 -41.69 -20.40
CA GLU A 613 3.13 -41.80 -19.46
C GLU A 613 2.62 -43.25 -19.30
N VAL A 614 2.60 -44.02 -20.40
CA VAL A 614 2.24 -45.45 -20.39
C VAL A 614 3.37 -46.33 -19.80
N GLY A 615 4.53 -45.74 -19.49
CA GLY A 615 5.68 -46.42 -18.90
C GLY A 615 6.62 -47.10 -19.92
N ASP A 616 6.40 -46.93 -21.22
CA ASP A 616 7.32 -47.39 -22.26
C ASP A 616 8.50 -46.44 -22.42
N SER A 617 9.36 -46.46 -21.40
CA SER A 617 10.58 -45.64 -21.31
C SER A 617 11.47 -45.81 -22.55
N LYS A 618 11.60 -47.03 -23.08
CA LYS A 618 12.40 -47.30 -24.31
C LYS A 618 11.70 -46.85 -25.59
N GLY A 619 10.38 -46.93 -25.65
CA GLY A 619 9.59 -46.35 -26.75
C GLY A 619 9.70 -44.82 -26.80
N ALA A 620 9.66 -44.16 -25.64
CA ALA A 620 9.87 -42.72 -25.52
C ALA A 620 11.30 -42.31 -25.95
N GLU A 621 12.33 -42.97 -25.42
CA GLU A 621 13.73 -42.75 -25.81
C GLU A 621 13.92 -42.87 -27.33
N ARG A 622 13.39 -43.94 -27.94
CA ARG A 622 13.46 -44.15 -29.40
C ARG A 622 12.76 -43.02 -30.16
N LEU A 623 11.58 -42.59 -29.74
CA LEU A 623 10.85 -41.51 -30.40
C LEU A 623 11.58 -40.16 -30.29
N TYR A 624 12.20 -39.85 -29.15
CA TYR A 624 13.04 -38.66 -29.02
C TYR A 624 14.28 -38.70 -29.92
N LEU A 625 14.95 -39.86 -30.03
CA LEU A 625 16.12 -40.04 -30.90
C LEU A 625 15.74 -39.98 -32.40
N GLU A 626 14.63 -40.60 -32.80
CA GLU A 626 14.08 -40.50 -34.17
C GLU A 626 13.70 -39.05 -34.52
N ALA A 627 13.07 -38.33 -33.60
CA ALA A 627 12.71 -36.92 -33.79
C ALA A 627 13.94 -36.00 -33.84
N LEU A 628 14.96 -36.22 -33.01
CA LEU A 628 16.25 -35.50 -33.06
C LEU A 628 16.95 -35.67 -34.42
N ALA A 629 16.89 -36.87 -35.00
CA ALA A 629 17.46 -37.14 -36.32
C ALA A 629 16.66 -36.47 -37.46
N ARG A 630 15.33 -36.38 -37.31
CA ARG A 630 14.43 -35.82 -38.33
C ARG A 630 14.33 -34.29 -38.30
N PHE A 631 14.45 -33.69 -37.11
CA PHE A 631 14.29 -32.26 -36.88
C PHE A 631 15.53 -31.63 -36.19
N PRO A 632 16.75 -31.77 -36.74
CA PRO A 632 18.00 -31.47 -36.02
C PRO A 632 18.10 -30.02 -35.52
N GLU A 633 17.51 -29.05 -36.22
CA GLU A 633 17.53 -27.64 -35.83
C GLU A 633 16.56 -27.28 -34.70
N THR A 634 15.48 -28.07 -34.52
CA THR A 634 14.44 -27.77 -33.52
C THR A 634 14.98 -27.80 -32.09
N GLY A 635 14.39 -26.96 -31.24
CA GLY A 635 14.82 -26.80 -29.85
C GLY A 635 14.33 -27.90 -28.91
N GLU A 636 13.16 -28.48 -29.18
CA GLU A 636 12.32 -29.16 -28.19
C GLU A 636 12.78 -30.56 -27.79
N PHE A 637 13.27 -31.39 -28.72
CA PHE A 637 13.61 -32.79 -28.42
C PHE A 637 14.86 -32.97 -27.55
N ARG A 638 15.79 -31.99 -27.53
CA ARG A 638 17.02 -32.07 -26.71
C ARG A 638 16.74 -31.93 -25.20
N PRO A 639 16.03 -30.90 -24.71
CA PRO A 639 15.63 -30.82 -23.30
C PRO A 639 14.65 -31.94 -22.94
N GLN A 640 13.75 -32.35 -23.83
CA GLN A 640 12.85 -33.50 -23.59
C GLN A 640 13.62 -34.81 -23.34
N LEU A 641 14.67 -35.10 -24.12
CA LEU A 641 15.53 -36.28 -23.90
C LEU A 641 16.37 -36.17 -22.62
N LEU A 642 16.85 -34.98 -22.26
CA LEU A 642 17.56 -34.77 -20.99
C LEU A 642 16.62 -35.00 -19.79
N TRP A 643 15.41 -34.45 -19.81
CA TRP A 643 14.39 -34.72 -18.79
C TRP A 643 14.07 -36.21 -18.69
N HIS A 644 13.84 -36.89 -19.82
CA HIS A 644 13.63 -38.34 -19.83
C HIS A 644 14.75 -39.11 -19.09
N TYR A 645 16.03 -38.77 -19.26
CA TYR A 645 17.10 -39.40 -18.49
C TYR A 645 17.15 -38.96 -17.02
N ILE A 646 16.81 -37.72 -16.69
CA ILE A 646 16.73 -37.19 -15.31
C ILE A 646 15.63 -37.92 -14.52
N ASP A 647 14.41 -38.02 -15.08
CA ASP A 647 13.23 -38.60 -14.43
C ASP A 647 13.40 -40.12 -14.18
N GLN A 648 14.17 -40.77 -15.06
CA GLN A 648 14.55 -42.19 -14.93
C GLN A 648 15.83 -42.38 -14.08
N GLY A 649 16.46 -41.30 -13.60
CA GLY A 649 17.69 -41.33 -12.79
C GLY A 649 18.95 -41.81 -13.52
N GLN A 650 18.95 -41.82 -14.85
CA GLN A 650 19.99 -42.43 -15.69
C GLN A 650 21.23 -41.53 -15.81
N ARG A 651 22.23 -41.77 -14.95
CA ARG A 651 23.47 -40.96 -14.90
C ARG A 651 24.44 -41.19 -16.07
N GLU A 652 24.44 -42.38 -16.66
CA GLU A 652 25.46 -42.80 -17.64
C GLU A 652 25.32 -42.06 -19.00
N PRO A 653 24.12 -41.92 -19.61
CA PRO A 653 23.94 -41.14 -20.84
C PRO A 653 24.14 -39.62 -20.68
N LEU A 654 23.88 -39.07 -19.48
CA LEU A 654 23.92 -37.62 -19.24
C LEU A 654 25.35 -37.05 -19.36
N ALA A 655 26.36 -37.73 -18.82
CA ALA A 655 27.73 -37.23 -18.79
C ALA A 655 28.39 -36.99 -20.17
N PRO A 656 28.17 -37.81 -21.24
CA PRO A 656 28.57 -37.45 -22.60
C PRO A 656 27.66 -36.39 -23.25
N LEU A 657 26.33 -36.47 -23.11
CA LEU A 657 25.39 -35.54 -23.75
C LEU A 657 25.59 -34.09 -23.29
N LEU A 658 25.77 -33.86 -21.98
CA LEU A 658 26.06 -32.53 -21.44
C LEU A 658 27.34 -31.93 -22.03
N ARG A 659 28.39 -32.74 -22.24
CA ARG A 659 29.64 -32.29 -22.88
C ARG A 659 29.46 -31.99 -24.37
N GLN A 660 28.67 -32.80 -25.08
CA GLN A 660 28.38 -32.61 -26.50
C GLN A 660 27.55 -31.33 -26.75
N TRP A 661 26.59 -31.01 -25.86
CA TRP A 661 25.63 -29.93 -26.07
C TRP A 661 25.94 -28.64 -25.28
N GLN A 662 27.04 -28.58 -24.51
CA GLN A 662 27.40 -27.40 -23.70
C GLN A 662 27.43 -26.08 -24.50
N ASN A 663 28.04 -26.10 -25.70
CA ASN A 663 28.13 -24.93 -26.58
C ASN A 663 26.77 -24.53 -27.21
N LEU A 664 25.79 -25.43 -27.22
CA LEU A 664 24.42 -25.17 -27.65
C LEU A 664 23.57 -24.64 -26.47
N ALA A 665 23.76 -25.19 -25.28
CA ALA A 665 23.08 -24.74 -24.05
C ALA A 665 23.39 -23.27 -23.74
N LEU A 666 24.64 -22.82 -23.89
CA LEU A 666 25.03 -21.40 -23.79
C LEU A 666 24.28 -20.46 -24.78
N LYS A 667 23.54 -20.99 -25.76
CA LYS A 667 22.79 -20.23 -26.77
C LYS A 667 21.27 -20.51 -26.77
N ARG A 668 20.76 -21.42 -25.92
CA ARG A 668 19.34 -21.81 -25.89
C ARG A 668 18.90 -22.04 -24.43
N SER A 669 18.14 -21.10 -23.88
CA SER A 669 17.66 -21.09 -22.49
C SER A 669 16.89 -22.34 -22.08
N ALA A 670 16.14 -22.94 -23.01
CA ALA A 670 15.42 -24.20 -22.80
C ALA A 670 16.32 -25.39 -22.38
N LEU A 671 17.65 -25.31 -22.56
CA LEU A 671 18.59 -26.32 -22.08
C LEU A 671 19.16 -26.03 -20.67
N TRP A 672 19.02 -24.81 -20.14
CA TRP A 672 19.65 -24.42 -18.86
C TRP A 672 19.11 -25.24 -17.69
N LEU A 673 17.79 -25.31 -17.51
CA LEU A 673 17.20 -26.09 -16.41
C LEU A 673 17.49 -27.61 -16.53
N PRO A 674 17.38 -28.27 -17.69
CA PRO A 674 17.88 -29.64 -17.87
C PRO A 674 19.37 -29.80 -17.56
N PHE A 675 20.23 -28.83 -17.94
CA PHE A 675 21.65 -28.86 -17.60
C PHE A 675 21.90 -28.67 -16.10
N ALA A 676 21.12 -27.84 -15.41
CA ALA A 676 21.17 -27.65 -13.97
C ALA A 676 20.79 -28.95 -13.24
N SER A 677 19.61 -29.50 -13.53
CA SER A 677 19.09 -30.74 -12.96
C SER A 677 19.99 -31.94 -13.24
N ALA A 678 20.51 -32.08 -14.47
CA ALA A 678 21.43 -33.17 -14.80
C ALA A 678 22.80 -33.03 -14.12
N ASN A 679 23.33 -31.81 -13.96
CA ASN A 679 24.57 -31.62 -13.20
C ASN A 679 24.36 -31.86 -11.70
N LEU A 680 23.20 -31.48 -11.14
CA LEU A 680 22.82 -31.79 -9.75
C LEU A 680 22.71 -33.31 -9.53
N LEU A 681 22.05 -34.03 -10.43
CA LEU A 681 21.97 -35.50 -10.43
C LEU A 681 23.35 -36.17 -10.55
N LEU A 682 24.33 -35.50 -11.17
CA LEU A 682 25.73 -35.92 -11.28
C LEU A 682 26.65 -35.38 -10.15
N ASN A 683 26.09 -34.78 -9.09
CA ASN A 683 26.81 -34.12 -7.98
C ASN A 683 27.77 -32.97 -8.40
N ARG A 684 27.65 -32.44 -9.62
CA ARG A 684 28.48 -31.36 -10.16
C ARG A 684 27.94 -30.00 -9.72
N ASN A 685 27.86 -29.80 -8.42
CA ASN A 685 27.03 -28.76 -7.81
C ASN A 685 27.45 -27.34 -8.26
N ASP A 686 28.76 -27.07 -8.39
CA ASP A 686 29.27 -25.79 -8.93
C ASP A 686 28.89 -25.52 -10.39
N GLN A 687 28.59 -26.57 -11.18
CA GLN A 687 28.09 -26.45 -12.55
C GLN A 687 26.57 -26.33 -12.54
N ALA A 688 25.88 -27.09 -11.69
CA ALA A 688 24.44 -27.00 -11.50
C ALA A 688 24.01 -25.59 -11.09
N LEU A 689 24.69 -24.99 -10.10
CA LEU A 689 24.46 -23.62 -9.66
C LEU A 689 24.53 -22.63 -10.83
N ARG A 690 25.58 -22.66 -11.65
CA ARG A 690 25.71 -21.73 -12.80
C ARG A 690 24.59 -21.84 -13.82
N TRP A 691 24.02 -23.03 -14.02
CA TRP A 691 22.89 -23.21 -14.94
C TRP A 691 21.55 -22.81 -14.31
N PHE A 692 21.40 -22.96 -12.99
CA PHE A 692 20.29 -22.37 -12.25
C PHE A 692 20.38 -20.84 -12.18
N ASP A 693 21.57 -20.27 -11.94
CA ASP A 693 21.84 -18.83 -11.92
C ASP A 693 21.37 -18.20 -13.24
N LEU A 694 21.83 -18.71 -14.39
CA LEU A 694 21.40 -18.27 -15.72
C LEU A 694 19.88 -18.36 -15.93
N TYR A 695 19.23 -19.41 -15.42
CA TYR A 695 17.78 -19.57 -15.56
C TYR A 695 17.00 -18.57 -14.69
N LEU A 696 17.42 -18.39 -13.43
CA LEU A 696 16.78 -17.48 -12.48
C LEU A 696 17.11 -16.00 -12.76
N GLU A 697 18.17 -15.70 -13.51
CA GLU A 697 18.41 -14.35 -14.07
C GLU A 697 17.33 -13.93 -15.10
N LEU A 698 16.70 -14.89 -15.79
CA LEU A 698 15.56 -14.62 -16.69
C LEU A 698 14.19 -14.91 -16.07
N ASN A 699 14.11 -15.86 -15.13
CA ASN A 699 12.86 -16.33 -14.53
C ASN A 699 12.95 -16.21 -13.00
N PRO A 700 13.06 -14.98 -12.44
CA PRO A 700 13.34 -14.78 -11.03
C PRO A 700 12.26 -15.38 -10.12
N ASP A 701 11.00 -15.36 -10.54
CA ASP A 701 9.85 -15.78 -9.73
C ASP A 701 9.48 -17.28 -9.87
N ASP A 702 10.24 -18.07 -10.64
CA ASP A 702 10.02 -19.52 -10.76
C ASP A 702 10.32 -20.22 -9.42
N SER A 703 9.27 -20.35 -8.63
CA SER A 703 9.28 -20.92 -7.29
C SER A 703 9.61 -22.41 -7.24
N LEU A 704 9.42 -23.15 -8.34
CA LEU A 704 9.80 -24.56 -8.43
C LEU A 704 11.31 -24.69 -8.67
N VAL A 705 11.86 -23.85 -9.55
CA VAL A 705 13.29 -23.83 -9.85
C VAL A 705 14.10 -23.17 -8.73
N GLN A 706 13.57 -22.14 -8.05
CA GLN A 706 14.16 -21.63 -6.81
C GLN A 706 14.30 -22.73 -5.74
N ALA A 707 13.38 -23.70 -5.67
CA ALA A 707 13.48 -24.81 -4.72
C ALA A 707 14.65 -25.74 -5.10
N GLY A 708 14.74 -26.13 -6.38
CA GLY A 708 15.86 -26.92 -6.91
C GLY A 708 17.21 -26.21 -6.77
N TYR A 709 17.23 -24.88 -6.90
CA TYR A 709 18.43 -24.06 -6.66
C TYR A 709 18.79 -23.98 -5.17
N ALA A 710 17.82 -23.92 -4.26
CA ALA A 710 18.08 -24.02 -2.83
C ALA A 710 18.69 -25.38 -2.45
N ASP A 711 18.20 -26.47 -3.05
CA ASP A 711 18.74 -27.82 -2.88
C ASP A 711 20.16 -27.94 -3.48
N ALA A 712 20.44 -27.29 -4.61
CA ALA A 712 21.77 -27.19 -5.20
C ALA A 712 22.74 -26.35 -4.34
N LEU A 713 22.28 -25.22 -3.77
CA LEU A 713 23.05 -24.38 -2.84
C LEU A 713 23.45 -25.16 -1.59
N GLU A 714 22.51 -25.92 -1.00
CA GLU A 714 22.79 -26.78 0.14
C GLU A 714 23.76 -27.91 -0.22
N SER A 715 23.58 -28.54 -1.38
CA SER A 715 24.47 -29.58 -1.90
C SER A 715 25.89 -29.07 -2.19
N ALA A 716 26.04 -27.80 -2.54
CA ALA A 716 27.33 -27.11 -2.68
C ALA A 716 27.94 -26.64 -1.34
N GLY A 717 27.23 -26.82 -0.21
CA GLY A 717 27.68 -26.40 1.13
C GLY A 717 27.30 -24.96 1.51
N TYR A 718 26.50 -24.27 0.70
CA TYR A 718 25.94 -22.94 1.00
C TYR A 718 24.61 -23.01 1.75
N SER A 719 24.48 -23.91 2.75
CA SER A 719 23.24 -24.12 3.53
C SER A 719 22.66 -22.83 4.10
N ASP A 720 23.52 -21.87 4.45
CA ASP A 720 23.15 -20.55 4.95
C ASP A 720 22.43 -19.68 3.91
N ARG A 721 22.78 -19.83 2.62
CA ARG A 721 22.08 -19.20 1.48
C ARG A 721 20.79 -19.95 1.17
N ALA A 722 20.85 -21.29 1.10
CA ALA A 722 19.69 -22.15 0.87
C ALA A 722 18.57 -21.89 1.89
N LEU A 723 18.88 -21.84 3.19
CA LEU A 723 17.91 -21.58 4.26
C LEU A 723 17.33 -20.16 4.19
N ARG A 724 18.10 -19.16 3.74
CA ARG A 724 17.57 -17.80 3.49
C ARG A 724 16.61 -17.79 2.31
N LEU A 725 16.95 -18.47 1.22
CA LEU A 725 16.08 -18.61 0.05
C LEU A 725 14.78 -19.35 0.39
N ARG A 726 14.83 -20.56 0.96
CA ARG A 726 13.63 -21.33 1.36
C ARG A 726 12.71 -20.54 2.32
N ARG A 727 13.28 -19.71 3.22
CA ARG A 727 12.50 -18.82 4.11
C ARG A 727 11.94 -17.57 3.44
N HIS A 728 12.48 -17.14 2.31
CA HIS A 728 11.90 -16.09 1.48
C HIS A 728 10.77 -16.67 0.62
N MET A 729 10.98 -17.85 0.05
CA MET A 729 9.97 -18.64 -0.69
C MET A 729 8.73 -18.92 0.16
N LEU A 730 8.88 -19.42 1.39
CA LEU A 730 7.75 -19.66 2.31
C LEU A 730 7.01 -18.39 2.80
N ARG A 731 7.41 -17.20 2.33
CA ARG A 731 6.71 -15.92 2.58
C ARG A 731 6.09 -15.31 1.31
N THR A 732 6.34 -15.91 0.15
CA THR A 732 5.99 -15.39 -1.18
C THR A 732 5.14 -16.41 -1.96
N ILE A 733 5.42 -17.70 -1.82
CA ILE A 733 4.60 -18.79 -2.33
C ILE A 733 3.32 -18.92 -1.48
N GLU A 734 2.17 -18.74 -2.10
CA GLU A 734 0.87 -19.07 -1.49
C GLU A 734 0.72 -20.59 -1.27
N MET A 735 -0.07 -20.98 -0.27
CA MET A 735 -0.37 -22.39 0.01
C MET A 735 -1.18 -23.02 -1.14
N PRO A 736 -0.66 -24.02 -1.90
CA PRO A 736 -1.44 -24.73 -2.90
C PRO A 736 -2.58 -25.52 -2.24
N MET A 737 -3.81 -25.03 -2.36
CA MET A 737 -5.01 -25.55 -1.70
C MET A 737 -5.99 -26.15 -2.70
N ARG A 738 -6.40 -27.42 -2.47
CA ARG A 738 -7.47 -28.17 -3.17
C ARG A 738 -7.58 -27.92 -4.69
N GLY A 739 -6.79 -28.63 -5.47
CA GLY A 739 -6.88 -28.64 -6.95
C GLY A 739 -5.61 -28.18 -7.66
N ALA A 740 -4.65 -27.61 -6.90
CA ALA A 740 -3.27 -27.42 -7.36
C ALA A 740 -2.59 -28.75 -7.73
N ASP A 741 -1.44 -28.66 -8.38
CA ASP A 741 -0.62 -29.83 -8.73
C ASP A 741 -0.01 -30.52 -7.47
N VAL A 742 0.08 -31.85 -7.54
CA VAL A 742 0.69 -32.69 -6.48
C VAL A 742 2.20 -32.43 -6.37
N ALA A 743 2.91 -32.12 -7.46
CA ALA A 743 4.35 -31.83 -7.38
C ALA A 743 4.64 -30.43 -6.79
N GLN A 744 3.82 -29.41 -7.10
CA GLN A 744 3.82 -28.12 -6.40
C GLN A 744 3.57 -28.30 -4.89
N TYR A 745 2.55 -29.07 -4.51
CA TYR A 745 2.22 -29.34 -3.11
C TYR A 745 3.32 -30.16 -2.39
N GLN A 746 3.92 -31.15 -3.06
CA GLN A 746 5.08 -31.87 -2.55
C GLN A 746 6.28 -30.94 -2.35
N THR A 747 6.53 -30.02 -3.28
CA THR A 747 7.60 -29.01 -3.18
C THR A 747 7.37 -28.06 -2.01
N TYR A 748 6.14 -27.55 -1.83
CA TYR A 748 5.77 -26.72 -0.69
C TYR A 748 5.99 -27.43 0.67
N LEU A 749 5.61 -28.70 0.77
CA LEU A 749 5.86 -29.53 1.94
C LEU A 749 7.36 -29.71 2.22
N ARG A 750 8.17 -30.02 1.20
CA ARG A 750 9.64 -30.12 1.33
C ARG A 750 10.26 -28.79 1.77
N LEU A 751 9.84 -27.66 1.21
CA LEU A 751 10.29 -26.31 1.60
C LEU A 751 9.99 -26.02 3.08
N MET A 752 8.80 -26.38 3.57
CA MET A 752 8.44 -26.26 4.99
C MET A 752 9.31 -27.15 5.89
N SER A 753 9.48 -28.44 5.57
CA SER A 753 10.34 -29.35 6.34
C SER A 753 11.78 -28.83 6.40
N ALA A 754 12.37 -28.52 5.24
CA ALA A 754 13.74 -28.00 5.11
C ALA A 754 13.95 -26.61 5.73
N SER A 755 12.88 -25.86 6.03
CA SER A 755 12.95 -24.56 6.73
C SER A 755 12.81 -24.68 8.26
N GLY A 756 12.55 -25.89 8.77
CA GLY A 756 12.37 -26.21 10.19
C GLY A 756 10.91 -26.37 10.65
N ALA A 757 9.95 -26.44 9.73
CA ALA A 757 8.51 -26.52 10.02
C ALA A 757 7.90 -27.93 9.77
N GLY A 758 8.72 -28.99 9.75
CA GLY A 758 8.29 -30.34 9.34
C GLY A 758 7.09 -30.94 10.08
N ALA A 759 6.84 -30.57 11.33
CA ALA A 759 5.61 -30.97 12.03
C ALA A 759 4.35 -30.35 11.40
N ALA A 760 4.40 -29.07 10.99
CA ALA A 760 3.33 -28.41 10.27
C ALA A 760 3.20 -28.91 8.83
N ALA A 761 4.31 -29.36 8.21
CA ALA A 761 4.27 -30.07 6.92
C ALA A 761 3.53 -31.40 7.04
N GLY A 762 3.84 -32.23 8.03
CA GLY A 762 3.11 -33.47 8.31
C GLY A 762 1.61 -33.23 8.58
N GLU A 763 1.27 -32.21 9.35
CA GLU A 763 -0.14 -31.81 9.55
C GLU A 763 -0.82 -31.31 8.27
N LEU A 764 -0.12 -30.56 7.42
CA LEU A 764 -0.67 -30.07 6.15
C LEU A 764 -0.91 -31.24 5.18
N ALA A 765 0.09 -32.10 4.99
CA ALA A 765 0.05 -33.27 4.10
C ALA A 765 -1.17 -34.16 4.36
N LEU A 766 -1.57 -34.28 5.63
CA LEU A 766 -2.75 -35.05 6.05
C LEU A 766 -4.11 -34.39 5.74
N ARG A 767 -4.16 -33.17 5.18
CA ARG A 767 -5.42 -32.43 4.90
C ARG A 767 -5.95 -32.67 3.48
N TRP A 768 -5.08 -32.86 2.48
CA TRP A 768 -5.51 -33.21 1.13
C TRP A 768 -5.59 -34.74 1.01
N ARG A 769 -6.79 -35.25 0.72
CA ARG A 769 -7.06 -36.68 0.54
C ARG A 769 -8.02 -36.88 -0.64
N ASP A 770 -7.45 -37.17 -1.80
CA ASP A 770 -8.14 -37.62 -3.01
C ASP A 770 -8.16 -39.17 -3.14
N GLY A 771 -7.20 -39.84 -2.49
CA GLY A 771 -6.96 -41.28 -2.62
C GLY A 771 -6.08 -41.68 -3.80
N SER A 772 -5.45 -40.72 -4.49
CA SER A 772 -4.61 -41.00 -5.67
C SER A 772 -3.27 -41.64 -5.28
N ARG A 773 -2.69 -42.41 -6.20
CA ARG A 773 -1.40 -43.07 -5.98
C ARG A 773 -0.25 -42.08 -5.71
N PRO A 774 -0.16 -40.90 -6.39
CA PRO A 774 0.80 -39.85 -6.04
C PRO A 774 0.64 -39.36 -4.59
N MET A 775 -0.59 -39.10 -4.13
CA MET A 775 -0.84 -38.64 -2.76
C MET A 775 -0.55 -39.73 -1.70
N LEU A 776 -0.78 -41.00 -2.01
CA LEU A 776 -0.36 -42.11 -1.16
C LEU A 776 1.17 -42.25 -1.06
N GLN A 777 1.91 -42.01 -2.14
CA GLN A 777 3.38 -41.94 -2.11
C GLN A 777 3.87 -40.75 -1.28
N LEU A 778 3.29 -39.56 -1.48
CA LEU A 778 3.64 -38.36 -0.74
C LEU A 778 3.43 -38.53 0.77
N TRP A 779 2.33 -39.15 1.19
CA TRP A 779 2.09 -39.48 2.59
C TRP A 779 3.09 -40.52 3.12
N PHE A 780 3.43 -41.55 2.33
CA PHE A 780 4.46 -42.52 2.71
C PHE A 780 5.81 -41.85 2.99
N ASP A 781 6.26 -40.99 2.08
CA ASP A 781 7.55 -40.29 2.17
C ASP A 781 7.59 -39.38 3.40
N GLN A 782 6.60 -38.49 3.55
CA GLN A 782 6.51 -37.52 4.66
C GLN A 782 6.39 -38.20 6.03
N PHE A 783 5.57 -39.26 6.16
CA PHE A 783 5.42 -39.95 7.44
C PHE A 783 6.63 -40.83 7.76
N SER A 784 7.38 -41.33 6.76
CA SER A 784 8.67 -41.99 7.00
C SER A 784 9.71 -41.03 7.59
N GLU A 785 9.81 -39.81 7.05
CA GLU A 785 10.67 -38.75 7.58
C GLU A 785 10.29 -38.40 9.03
N GLN A 786 8.99 -38.23 9.31
CA GLN A 786 8.50 -37.95 10.66
C GLN A 786 8.82 -39.08 11.66
N LEU A 787 8.70 -40.35 11.24
CA LEU A 787 9.02 -41.50 12.10
C LEU A 787 10.53 -41.63 12.39
N ASP A 788 11.40 -41.20 11.48
CA ASP A 788 12.84 -41.10 11.72
C ASP A 788 13.17 -39.98 12.72
N VAL A 789 12.59 -38.78 12.55
CA VAL A 789 12.77 -37.65 13.49
C VAL A 789 12.27 -37.99 14.90
N LEU A 790 11.16 -38.74 15.01
CA LEU A 790 10.62 -39.20 16.29
C LEU A 790 11.28 -40.47 16.84
N ASN A 791 12.25 -41.05 16.11
CA ASN A 791 12.96 -42.29 16.44
C ASN A 791 12.01 -43.49 16.73
N GLN A 792 10.91 -43.58 16.00
CA GLN A 792 9.84 -44.56 16.19
C GLN A 792 10.06 -45.83 15.34
N SER A 793 11.18 -46.50 15.55
CA SER A 793 11.65 -47.67 14.77
C SER A 793 10.58 -48.78 14.58
N SER A 794 9.84 -49.12 15.65
CA SER A 794 8.79 -50.14 15.63
C SER A 794 7.56 -49.77 14.81
N LEU A 795 7.27 -48.47 14.66
CA LEU A 795 6.23 -47.97 13.75
C LEU A 795 6.76 -47.86 12.32
N LYS A 796 8.03 -47.49 12.12
CA LYS A 796 8.67 -47.41 10.80
C LYS A 796 8.63 -48.75 10.07
N GLY A 797 8.97 -49.86 10.73
CA GLY A 797 8.88 -51.21 10.13
C GLY A 797 7.45 -51.57 9.67
N GLN A 798 6.43 -51.17 10.44
CA GLN A 798 5.02 -51.37 10.05
C GLN A 798 4.61 -50.49 8.87
N TRP A 799 5.13 -49.26 8.79
CA TRP A 799 4.89 -48.32 7.70
C TRP A 799 5.53 -48.79 6.38
N LEU A 800 6.77 -49.30 6.43
CA LEU A 800 7.42 -49.97 5.29
C LEU A 800 6.61 -51.19 4.83
N ALA A 801 6.12 -52.01 5.76
CA ALA A 801 5.24 -53.14 5.44
C ALA A 801 3.86 -52.73 4.89
N TRP A 802 3.36 -51.51 5.17
CA TRP A 802 2.17 -50.95 4.52
C TRP A 802 2.47 -50.49 3.09
N ALA A 803 3.57 -49.77 2.87
CA ALA A 803 3.97 -49.32 1.53
C ALA A 803 4.23 -50.48 0.56
N ARG A 804 4.90 -51.55 1.01
CA ARG A 804 5.10 -52.80 0.25
C ARG A 804 3.77 -53.41 -0.23
N ARG A 805 2.68 -53.29 0.55
CA ARG A 805 1.34 -53.81 0.20
C ARG A 805 0.53 -52.91 -0.73
N ASN A 806 0.83 -51.61 -0.79
CA ASN A 806 0.11 -50.64 -1.64
C ASN A 806 0.86 -50.35 -2.96
N GLY A 807 1.95 -51.07 -3.26
CA GLY A 807 2.74 -50.86 -4.47
C GLY A 807 3.41 -49.49 -4.53
N LEU A 808 3.77 -48.92 -3.38
CA LEU A 808 4.50 -47.66 -3.27
C LEU A 808 6.02 -47.90 -3.38
N LYS A 809 6.76 -46.90 -3.87
CA LYS A 809 8.22 -46.94 -3.95
C LYS A 809 8.82 -46.78 -2.56
N ILE A 810 9.76 -47.65 -2.20
CA ILE A 810 10.53 -47.57 -0.94
C ILE A 810 11.99 -47.30 -1.27
N SER A 811 12.64 -46.41 -0.52
CA SER A 811 14.06 -46.09 -0.71
C SER A 811 14.95 -47.16 -0.07
N ARG A 812 16.08 -47.49 -0.73
CA ARG A 812 17.06 -48.45 -0.18
C ARG A 812 17.66 -47.99 1.15
N TYR A 813 17.74 -46.68 1.38
CA TYR A 813 18.12 -46.13 2.68
C TYR A 813 17.17 -46.58 3.80
N ALA A 814 15.85 -46.62 3.54
CA ALA A 814 14.89 -47.11 4.53
C ALA A 814 15.05 -48.61 4.80
N GLU A 815 15.36 -49.42 3.78
CA GLU A 815 15.65 -50.85 3.94
C GLU A 815 16.99 -51.11 4.65
N LEU A 816 18.00 -50.27 4.42
CA LEU A 816 19.25 -50.29 5.16
C LEU A 816 19.02 -49.93 6.63
N GLN A 817 18.25 -48.88 6.93
CA GLN A 817 17.88 -48.52 8.31
C GLN A 817 17.11 -49.66 9.00
N GLU A 818 16.16 -50.31 8.31
CA GLU A 818 15.47 -51.52 8.79
C GLU A 818 16.48 -52.65 9.10
N ALA A 819 17.46 -52.90 8.23
CA ALA A 819 18.49 -53.92 8.42
C ALA A 819 19.50 -53.60 9.55
N LEU A 820 19.95 -52.34 9.67
CA LEU A 820 20.86 -51.86 10.72
C LEU A 820 20.19 -51.94 12.09
N GLN A 821 18.92 -51.51 12.20
CA GLN A 821 18.16 -51.53 13.46
C GLN A 821 17.81 -52.95 13.92
N THR A 822 17.47 -53.85 12.99
CA THR A 822 17.18 -55.27 13.29
C THR A 822 18.44 -56.14 13.40
N GLN A 823 19.63 -55.57 13.21
CA GLN A 823 20.92 -56.29 13.17
C GLN A 823 20.90 -57.47 12.16
N ASN A 824 20.12 -57.34 11.08
CA ASN A 824 19.88 -58.42 10.13
C ASN A 824 21.07 -58.57 9.18
N ARG A 825 22.05 -59.38 9.61
CA ARG A 825 23.30 -59.64 8.88
C ARG A 825 23.07 -59.98 7.40
N GLN A 826 22.13 -60.88 7.13
CA GLN A 826 21.79 -61.33 5.77
C GLN A 826 21.15 -60.22 4.91
N ALA A 827 20.44 -59.26 5.52
CA ALA A 827 19.93 -58.09 4.81
C ALA A 827 21.04 -57.10 4.49
N LEU A 828 21.97 -56.85 5.42
CA LEU A 828 23.15 -56.00 5.18
C LEU A 828 24.05 -56.57 4.08
N GLU A 829 24.35 -57.87 4.12
CA GLU A 829 25.13 -58.58 3.09
C GLU A 829 24.45 -58.50 1.71
N ARG A 830 23.13 -58.65 1.64
CA ARG A 830 22.36 -58.50 0.39
C ARG A 830 22.39 -57.08 -0.16
N LEU A 831 22.26 -56.07 0.71
CA LEU A 831 22.28 -54.66 0.31
C LEU A 831 23.68 -54.20 -0.13
N LEU A 832 24.75 -54.73 0.48
CA LEU A 832 26.13 -54.51 0.04
C LEU A 832 26.45 -55.13 -1.34
N ALA A 833 25.77 -56.22 -1.70
CA ALA A 833 25.94 -56.93 -2.96
C ALA A 833 25.14 -56.35 -4.14
N GLN A 834 24.44 -55.22 -3.97
CA GLN A 834 23.62 -54.58 -5.00
C GLN A 834 23.94 -53.09 -5.15
N ASP A 835 24.23 -52.63 -6.37
CA ASP A 835 24.49 -51.22 -6.67
C ASP A 835 23.29 -50.33 -6.26
N GLY A 836 23.54 -49.32 -5.42
CA GLY A 836 22.50 -48.38 -4.95
C GLY A 836 22.57 -47.95 -3.48
N LEU A 837 23.55 -48.44 -2.69
CA LEU A 837 23.95 -47.78 -1.44
C LEU A 837 25.05 -46.74 -1.73
N ASP A 838 25.08 -45.63 -1.00
CA ASP A 838 26.23 -44.71 -1.04
C ASP A 838 27.44 -45.28 -0.26
N PRO A 839 28.67 -44.77 -0.45
CA PRO A 839 29.83 -45.35 0.21
C PRO A 839 29.83 -45.23 1.74
N ALA A 840 29.24 -44.18 2.33
CA ALA A 840 29.17 -44.03 3.79
C ALA A 840 28.16 -45.01 4.40
N GLN A 841 27.08 -45.31 3.69
CA GLN A 841 26.16 -46.41 3.98
C GLN A 841 26.84 -47.78 3.90
N ARG A 842 27.71 -48.00 2.90
CA ARG A 842 28.49 -49.24 2.74
C ARG A 842 29.51 -49.40 3.86
N VAL A 843 30.22 -48.33 4.25
CA VAL A 843 31.12 -48.29 5.41
C VAL A 843 30.37 -48.58 6.71
N GLU A 844 29.18 -48.00 6.94
CA GLU A 844 28.39 -48.31 8.14
C GLU A 844 27.95 -49.79 8.17
N ALA A 845 27.48 -50.34 7.05
CA ALA A 845 27.13 -51.75 6.96
C ALA A 845 28.35 -52.65 7.27
N LEU A 846 29.54 -52.37 6.70
CA LEU A 846 30.77 -53.11 6.98
C LEU A 846 31.18 -53.02 8.47
N GLN A 847 31.05 -51.84 9.10
CA GLN A 847 31.27 -51.68 10.55
C GLN A 847 30.30 -52.53 11.38
N ARG A 848 29.02 -52.64 11.01
CA ARG A 848 28.05 -53.53 11.69
C ARG A 848 28.31 -55.02 11.44
N LEU A 849 28.94 -55.38 10.31
CA LEU A 849 29.34 -56.75 9.99
C LEU A 849 30.64 -57.19 10.68
N GLY A 850 31.30 -56.28 11.43
CA GLY A 850 32.57 -56.49 12.13
C GLY A 850 33.83 -56.23 11.28
N ALA A 851 33.68 -55.99 9.97
CA ALA A 851 34.75 -55.90 9.00
C ALA A 851 35.45 -54.52 8.99
N ASN A 852 36.01 -54.13 10.14
CA ASN A 852 36.58 -52.79 10.36
C ASN A 852 37.72 -52.45 9.39
N SER A 853 38.58 -53.42 9.09
CA SER A 853 39.62 -53.31 8.05
C SER A 853 39.06 -53.00 6.66
N GLN A 854 37.99 -53.69 6.23
CA GLN A 854 37.31 -53.42 4.95
C GLN A 854 36.57 -52.08 4.97
N ALA A 855 35.92 -51.74 6.09
CA ALA A 855 35.26 -50.45 6.27
C ALA A 855 36.23 -49.28 6.17
N MET A 856 37.46 -49.41 6.68
CA MET A 856 38.50 -48.41 6.53
C MET A 856 38.99 -48.27 5.08
N ALA A 857 39.17 -49.40 4.37
CA ALA A 857 39.56 -49.40 2.96
C ALA A 857 38.48 -48.77 2.06
N GLU A 858 37.22 -49.15 2.23
CA GLU A 858 36.06 -48.55 1.53
C GLU A 858 35.97 -47.04 1.83
N ALA A 859 36.16 -46.64 3.08
CA ALA A 859 36.11 -45.23 3.48
C ALA A 859 37.20 -44.39 2.82
N LEU A 860 38.45 -44.87 2.81
CA LEU A 860 39.58 -44.18 2.18
C LEU A 860 39.46 -44.16 0.64
N ALA A 861 39.05 -45.26 0.02
CA ALA A 861 38.85 -45.33 -1.43
C ALA A 861 37.71 -44.41 -1.92
N ALA A 862 36.66 -44.24 -1.13
CA ALA A 862 35.52 -43.40 -1.47
C ALA A 862 35.69 -41.91 -1.15
N LEU A 863 36.78 -41.49 -0.51
CA LEU A 863 37.02 -40.10 -0.09
C LEU A 863 37.44 -39.18 -1.26
N SER A 864 36.55 -39.02 -2.25
CA SER A 864 36.75 -38.16 -3.42
C SER A 864 36.04 -36.80 -3.31
N SER A 865 36.46 -35.84 -4.15
CA SER A 865 35.80 -34.55 -4.33
C SER A 865 34.45 -34.63 -5.06
N GLU A 866 34.11 -35.77 -5.66
CA GLU A 866 32.85 -36.00 -6.40
C GLU A 866 31.73 -36.57 -5.52
N GLN A 867 32.06 -37.08 -4.33
CA GLN A 867 31.05 -37.47 -3.34
C GLN A 867 30.34 -36.23 -2.76
N PRO A 868 29.03 -36.31 -2.44
CA PRO A 868 28.31 -35.24 -1.75
C PRO A 868 29.00 -34.86 -0.44
N VAL A 869 28.94 -33.57 -0.06
CA VAL A 869 29.67 -33.05 1.11
C VAL A 869 29.30 -33.80 2.40
N VAL A 870 28.03 -34.13 2.59
CA VAL A 870 27.54 -34.89 3.76
C VAL A 870 28.13 -36.30 3.79
N VAL A 871 28.11 -37.02 2.66
CA VAL A 871 28.71 -38.36 2.52
C VAL A 871 30.22 -38.28 2.80
N ARG A 872 30.93 -37.32 2.20
CA ARG A 872 32.37 -37.11 2.42
C ARG A 872 32.71 -36.80 3.89
N GLN A 873 31.90 -36.00 4.57
CA GLN A 873 32.04 -35.72 6.00
C GLN A 873 31.68 -36.92 6.89
N GLN A 874 30.77 -37.79 6.45
CA GLN A 874 30.48 -39.05 7.14
C GLN A 874 31.64 -40.04 6.97
N LEU A 875 32.18 -40.21 5.75
CA LEU A 875 33.36 -41.02 5.47
C LEU A 875 34.59 -40.56 6.27
N LEU A 876 34.84 -39.24 6.34
CA LEU A 876 35.91 -38.68 7.19
C LEU A 876 35.73 -39.04 8.66
N ARG A 877 34.52 -38.89 9.22
CA ARG A 877 34.22 -39.26 10.61
C ARG A 877 34.32 -40.76 10.86
N GLN A 878 33.85 -41.59 9.93
CA GLN A 878 33.95 -43.05 10.01
C GLN A 878 35.42 -43.51 9.97
N ALA A 879 36.23 -42.95 9.07
CA ALA A 879 37.66 -43.26 8.98
C ALA A 879 38.44 -42.79 10.21
N LEU A 880 38.17 -41.58 10.72
CA LEU A 880 38.78 -41.08 11.95
C LEU A 880 38.38 -41.93 13.17
N ALA A 881 37.11 -42.28 13.33
CA ALA A 881 36.63 -43.10 14.44
C ALA A 881 37.15 -44.56 14.38
N LEU A 882 37.48 -45.09 13.19
CA LEU A 882 38.20 -46.35 13.04
C LEU A 882 39.70 -46.18 13.41
N GLN A 883 40.32 -45.07 13.01
CA GLN A 883 41.73 -44.78 13.28
C GLN A 883 42.02 -44.48 14.76
N GLU A 884 41.12 -43.82 15.48
CA GLU A 884 41.26 -43.54 16.92
C GLU A 884 41.18 -44.81 17.79
N ARG A 885 40.46 -45.83 17.33
CA ARG A 885 40.36 -47.13 18.03
C ARG A 885 41.63 -47.96 17.88
N ASN A 886 42.18 -48.01 16.67
CA ASN A 886 43.32 -48.84 16.32
C ASN A 886 44.44 -47.96 15.73
N PRO A 887 45.21 -47.23 16.57
CA PRO A 887 46.22 -46.28 16.11
C PRO A 887 47.40 -46.96 15.41
N GLN A 888 47.97 -46.28 14.42
CA GLN A 888 49.04 -46.78 13.55
C GLN A 888 50.07 -45.70 13.22
N GLY A 889 51.33 -45.97 13.57
CA GLY A 889 52.44 -45.04 13.37
C GLY A 889 53.68 -45.41 14.19
N ILE A 890 54.61 -44.48 14.23
CA ILE A 890 55.78 -44.48 15.11
C ILE A 890 55.77 -43.21 15.98
N GLN A 891 56.17 -43.34 17.24
CA GLN A 891 56.42 -42.25 18.16
C GLN A 891 57.80 -42.43 18.78
N VAL A 892 58.51 -41.32 18.97
CA VAL A 892 59.80 -41.23 19.67
C VAL A 892 59.72 -40.06 20.63
N GLY A 893 60.27 -40.19 21.84
CA GLY A 893 60.26 -39.11 22.82
C GLY A 893 61.28 -39.25 23.93
N MET A 894 61.25 -38.25 24.82
CA MET A 894 61.93 -38.25 26.13
C MET A 894 60.84 -38.16 27.20
N ARG A 895 60.92 -39.01 28.22
CA ARG A 895 59.99 -39.05 29.36
C ARG A 895 60.77 -38.95 30.66
N GLN A 896 60.26 -38.14 31.58
CA GLN A 896 60.64 -38.13 32.98
C GLN A 896 59.39 -38.43 33.82
N GLN A 897 59.53 -39.27 34.82
CA GLN A 897 58.46 -39.66 35.75
C GLN A 897 58.97 -39.60 37.17
N ASP A 898 58.20 -38.93 38.03
CA ASP A 898 58.59 -38.54 39.37
C ASP A 898 57.52 -39.05 40.35
N PHE A 899 57.91 -40.02 41.19
CA PHE A 899 57.04 -40.62 42.21
C PHE A 899 57.09 -39.86 43.55
N GLY A 900 57.84 -38.75 43.64
CA GLY A 900 58.22 -38.09 44.89
C GLY A 900 59.68 -38.40 45.20
N SER A 901 59.91 -39.37 46.09
CA SER A 901 61.24 -39.79 46.54
C SER A 901 62.09 -40.51 45.48
N LEU A 902 61.50 -40.94 44.35
CA LEU A 902 62.19 -41.65 43.26
C LEU A 902 61.75 -41.14 41.87
N LYS A 903 62.70 -41.01 40.94
CA LYS A 903 62.53 -40.37 39.62
C LYS A 903 63.24 -41.18 38.54
N LEU A 904 62.54 -41.45 37.43
CA LEU A 904 63.07 -42.10 36.23
C LEU A 904 63.13 -41.08 35.09
N GLN A 905 64.19 -41.12 34.26
CA GLN A 905 64.30 -40.28 33.06
C GLN A 905 64.94 -41.01 31.88
N GLY A 906 64.46 -40.77 30.65
CA GLY A 906 65.13 -41.27 29.45
C GLY A 906 64.27 -41.35 28.18
N PRO A 907 64.85 -41.84 27.07
CA PRO A 907 64.18 -41.97 25.79
C PRO A 907 63.17 -43.13 25.74
N THR A 908 62.11 -42.92 24.96
CA THR A 908 61.06 -43.91 24.67
C THR A 908 60.75 -43.97 23.17
N VAL A 909 60.36 -45.16 22.69
CA VAL A 909 59.90 -45.42 21.33
C VAL A 909 58.64 -46.29 21.37
N LEU A 910 57.64 -45.96 20.57
CA LEU A 910 56.42 -46.75 20.39
C LEU A 910 56.16 -46.93 18.88
N VAL A 911 55.95 -48.16 18.44
CA VAL A 911 55.52 -48.48 17.07
C VAL A 911 54.24 -49.29 17.14
N ALA A 912 53.17 -48.86 16.46
CA ALA A 912 51.93 -49.64 16.36
C ALA A 912 51.38 -49.72 14.94
N ARG A 913 50.67 -50.81 14.64
CA ARG A 913 50.15 -51.10 13.29
C ARG A 913 48.96 -52.06 13.33
N GLN A 914 48.02 -51.87 12.41
CA GLN A 914 46.95 -52.83 12.13
C GLN A 914 47.45 -53.92 11.17
N LEU A 915 47.08 -55.16 11.46
CA LEU A 915 47.38 -56.37 10.70
C LEU A 915 46.07 -56.98 10.17
N ASP A 916 46.19 -57.95 9.26
CA ASP A 916 45.02 -58.64 8.68
C ASP A 916 44.20 -59.40 9.73
N HIS A 917 42.94 -59.70 9.42
CA HIS A 917 41.99 -60.40 10.30
C HIS A 917 41.71 -59.69 11.64
N ASP A 918 41.75 -58.36 11.57
CA ASP A 918 41.43 -57.39 12.63
C ASP A 918 42.28 -57.52 13.91
N TRP A 919 43.55 -57.90 13.71
CA TRP A 919 44.62 -57.80 14.70
C TRP A 919 45.28 -56.41 14.70
N HIS A 920 45.67 -55.95 15.88
CA HIS A 920 46.46 -54.77 16.14
C HIS A 920 47.71 -55.18 16.95
N ALA A 921 48.84 -54.53 16.68
CA ALA A 921 50.10 -54.79 17.35
C ALA A 921 50.77 -53.47 17.76
N SER A 922 51.32 -53.42 18.98
CA SER A 922 52.11 -52.30 19.49
C SER A 922 53.36 -52.78 20.23
N LEU A 923 54.52 -52.21 19.87
CA LEU A 923 55.82 -52.45 20.48
C LEU A 923 56.30 -51.15 21.14
N SER A 924 56.47 -51.17 22.45
CA SER A 924 57.07 -50.12 23.27
C SER A 924 58.51 -50.51 23.62
N LEU A 925 59.43 -49.55 23.55
CA LEU A 925 60.83 -49.67 23.97
C LEU A 925 61.18 -48.45 24.83
N ALA A 926 61.93 -48.64 25.92
CA ALA A 926 62.42 -47.55 26.76
C ALA A 926 63.81 -47.84 27.32
N GLN A 927 64.56 -46.77 27.57
CA GLN A 927 65.81 -46.80 28.33
C GLN A 927 65.72 -45.71 29.41
N MET A 928 65.75 -46.09 30.69
CA MET A 928 65.40 -45.20 31.81
C MET A 928 66.47 -45.23 32.90
N GLU A 929 67.01 -44.07 33.25
CA GLU A 929 67.94 -43.87 34.36
C GLU A 929 67.17 -43.62 35.67
N TYR A 930 67.55 -44.31 36.75
CA TYR A 930 66.96 -44.17 38.08
C TYR A 930 67.73 -43.18 38.96
N SER A 931 67.01 -42.31 39.67
CA SER A 931 67.57 -41.34 40.61
C SER A 931 66.58 -41.01 41.73
N GLY A 932 67.06 -40.57 42.90
CA GLY A 932 66.19 -40.15 44.00
C GLY A 932 66.77 -40.37 45.39
N SER A 933 66.13 -39.78 46.39
CA SER A 933 66.42 -39.98 47.82
C SER A 933 65.94 -41.35 48.31
N GLY A 934 64.80 -41.83 47.79
CA GLY A 934 64.17 -43.08 48.22
C GLY A 934 64.87 -44.37 47.77
N LEU A 935 65.93 -44.29 46.96
CA LEU A 935 66.69 -45.47 46.52
C LEU A 935 67.53 -46.11 47.65
N TYR A 936 67.92 -45.32 48.67
CA TYR A 936 68.68 -45.75 49.85
C TYR A 936 69.92 -46.64 49.56
N GLN A 937 69.76 -47.96 49.62
CA GLN A 937 70.83 -48.94 49.34
C GLN A 937 70.91 -49.30 47.84
N ALA A 938 69.76 -49.43 47.18
CA ALA A 938 69.62 -49.94 45.82
C ALA A 938 70.13 -48.97 44.75
N ARG A 939 70.71 -49.52 43.68
CA ARG A 939 71.28 -48.77 42.54
C ARG A 939 70.90 -49.40 41.20
N PRO A 940 69.62 -49.34 40.78
CA PRO A 940 69.15 -49.86 39.48
C PRO A 940 69.92 -49.35 38.26
N GLY A 941 70.55 -48.17 38.34
CA GLY A 941 71.34 -47.60 37.25
C GLY A 941 70.45 -47.25 36.05
N ILE A 942 70.65 -47.94 34.93
CA ILE A 942 69.91 -47.75 33.69
C ILE A 942 69.15 -49.02 33.32
N GLU A 943 67.83 -48.94 33.36
CA GLU A 943 66.93 -49.98 32.87
C GLU A 943 66.75 -49.89 31.36
N GLN A 944 66.87 -51.03 30.69
CA GLN A 944 66.38 -51.23 29.32
C GLN A 944 65.11 -52.07 29.40
N SER A 945 64.03 -51.65 28.72
CA SER A 945 62.76 -52.37 28.74
C SER A 945 62.05 -52.39 27.38
N ALA A 946 61.28 -53.47 27.16
CA ALA A 946 60.53 -53.72 25.95
C ALA A 946 59.18 -54.38 26.28
N GLU A 947 58.10 -53.91 25.65
CA GLU A 947 56.75 -54.49 25.77
C GLU A 947 56.12 -54.66 24.38
N LEU A 948 55.60 -55.85 24.10
CA LEU A 948 54.82 -56.17 22.91
C LEU A 948 53.39 -56.54 23.31
N GLU A 949 52.41 -55.75 22.87
CA GLU A 949 50.98 -56.07 22.98
C GLU A 949 50.40 -56.42 21.60
N LEU A 950 49.59 -57.49 21.57
CA LEU A 950 48.84 -57.98 20.41
C LEU A 950 47.36 -58.08 20.78
N THR A 951 46.51 -57.24 20.18
CA THR A 951 45.07 -57.20 20.44
C THR A 951 44.26 -57.55 19.19
N ARG A 952 43.29 -58.46 19.31
CA ARG A 952 42.35 -58.81 18.24
C ARG A 952 40.95 -58.28 18.54
N THR A 953 40.32 -57.65 17.54
CA THR A 953 38.88 -57.33 17.57
C THR A 953 38.05 -58.58 17.25
N LEU A 954 36.91 -58.75 17.93
CA LEU A 954 36.02 -59.90 17.81
C LEU A 954 34.55 -59.45 17.92
N ASP A 955 33.63 -60.22 17.33
CA ASP A 955 32.18 -59.92 17.25
C ASP A 955 31.52 -59.51 18.58
N ASN A 956 32.07 -59.99 19.71
CA ASN A 956 31.59 -59.74 21.06
C ASN A 956 32.62 -59.08 22.00
N GLY A 957 33.66 -58.41 21.47
CA GLY A 957 34.65 -57.67 22.26
C GLY A 957 36.07 -57.77 21.71
N SER A 958 37.03 -58.12 22.57
CA SER A 958 38.46 -58.17 22.22
C SER A 958 39.22 -59.28 22.95
N LEU A 959 40.40 -59.60 22.45
CA LEU A 959 41.37 -60.51 23.08
C LEU A 959 42.75 -59.86 22.97
N GLY A 960 43.42 -59.58 24.09
CA GLY A 960 44.76 -59.01 24.12
C GLY A 960 45.77 -59.95 24.78
N VAL A 961 46.99 -59.99 24.25
CA VAL A 961 48.15 -60.68 24.83
C VAL A 961 49.29 -59.70 24.90
N ALA A 962 49.93 -59.58 26.07
CA ALA A 962 51.09 -58.74 26.30
C ALA A 962 52.27 -59.60 26.79
N VAL A 963 53.48 -59.26 26.32
CA VAL A 963 54.74 -59.79 26.82
C VAL A 963 55.67 -58.61 27.05
N ASP A 964 56.26 -58.51 28.23
CA ASP A 964 57.17 -57.41 28.56
C ASP A 964 58.42 -57.91 29.30
N SER A 965 59.52 -57.18 29.17
CA SER A 965 60.80 -57.54 29.77
C SER A 965 61.57 -56.27 30.15
N SER A 966 62.32 -56.33 31.25
CA SER A 966 63.22 -55.25 31.69
C SER A 966 64.51 -55.83 32.28
N SER A 967 65.63 -55.14 32.10
CA SER A 967 66.96 -55.53 32.60
C SER A 967 67.69 -54.32 33.17
N HIS A 968 68.21 -54.42 34.39
CA HIS A 968 68.98 -53.35 35.07
C HIS A 968 69.88 -53.93 36.18
N ASP A 969 70.66 -53.07 36.85
CA ASP A 969 71.77 -53.49 37.73
C ASP A 969 71.35 -54.27 39.01
N GLU A 970 70.04 -54.34 39.30
CA GLU A 970 69.46 -55.07 40.46
C GLU A 970 68.68 -56.32 40.02
N GLY A 971 68.54 -56.59 38.71
CA GLY A 971 67.85 -57.78 38.21
C GLY A 971 67.19 -57.65 36.84
N ASP A 972 66.84 -58.83 36.31
CA ASP A 972 66.05 -59.01 35.08
C ASP A 972 64.61 -59.40 35.42
N ARG A 973 63.67 -59.04 34.54
CA ARG A 973 62.23 -59.35 34.68
C ARG A 973 61.64 -59.74 33.33
N PHE A 974 60.74 -60.72 33.32
CA PHE A 974 59.99 -61.15 32.14
C PHE A 974 58.52 -61.41 32.50
N GLY A 975 57.63 -60.52 32.07
CA GLY A 975 56.20 -60.53 32.38
C GLY A 975 55.31 -61.02 31.23
N PHE A 976 54.16 -61.60 31.60
CA PHE A 976 53.11 -62.02 30.67
C PHE A 976 51.75 -61.45 31.09
N GLY A 977 50.96 -61.00 30.13
CA GLY A 977 49.61 -60.48 30.33
C GLY A 977 48.60 -61.08 29.35
N LEU A 978 47.42 -61.42 29.85
CA LEU A 978 46.26 -61.84 29.05
C LEU A 978 45.05 -60.96 29.39
N SER A 979 44.38 -60.41 28.38
CA SER A 979 43.17 -59.61 28.55
C SER A 979 42.02 -60.10 27.67
N ARG A 980 40.79 -60.00 28.19
CA ARG A 980 39.55 -60.38 27.50
C ARG A 980 38.49 -59.30 27.68
N GLY A 981 38.19 -58.58 26.61
CA GLY A 981 37.05 -57.67 26.54
C GLY A 981 35.77 -58.40 26.12
N LEU A 982 34.65 -58.09 26.77
CA LEU A 982 33.30 -58.53 26.43
C LEU A 982 32.38 -57.32 26.30
N GLN A 983 31.81 -57.12 25.12
CA GLN A 983 30.76 -56.12 24.86
C GLN A 983 29.40 -56.79 25.08
N LEU A 984 28.70 -56.43 26.16
CA LEU A 984 27.45 -57.06 26.57
C LEU A 984 26.21 -56.40 25.96
N THR A 985 26.26 -55.07 25.82
CA THR A 985 25.23 -54.25 25.16
C THR A 985 25.92 -53.15 24.35
N SER A 986 25.16 -52.24 23.73
CA SER A 986 25.72 -51.01 23.13
C SER A 986 26.26 -49.98 24.15
N LYS A 987 26.15 -50.27 25.46
CA LYS A 987 26.56 -49.37 26.56
C LYS A 987 27.38 -50.04 27.68
N ASP A 988 27.36 -51.37 27.74
CA ASP A 988 27.97 -52.16 28.81
C ASP A 988 29.13 -53.00 28.28
N ALA A 989 30.32 -52.83 28.84
CA ALA A 989 31.49 -53.64 28.54
C ALA A 989 32.20 -54.08 29.82
N LEU A 990 32.74 -55.31 29.82
CA LEU A 990 33.58 -55.86 30.88
C LEU A 990 34.96 -56.21 30.30
N VAL A 991 36.03 -55.99 31.07
CA VAL A 991 37.38 -56.43 30.73
C VAL A 991 37.96 -57.25 31.88
N PHE A 992 38.37 -58.48 31.56
CA PHE A 992 39.11 -59.35 32.46
C PHE A 992 40.60 -59.26 32.13
N ARG A 993 41.48 -59.28 33.14
CA ARG A 993 42.94 -59.29 32.99
C ARG A 993 43.58 -60.31 33.93
N ALA A 994 44.59 -61.02 33.44
CA ALA A 994 45.52 -61.79 34.23
C ALA A 994 46.95 -61.34 33.88
N ASP A 995 47.71 -60.96 34.90
CA ASP A 995 49.10 -60.49 34.83
C ASP A 995 49.99 -61.46 35.64
N TRP A 996 51.15 -61.83 35.09
CA TRP A 996 52.19 -62.63 35.76
C TRP A 996 53.55 -61.95 35.60
N GLN A 997 54.30 -61.78 36.69
CA GLN A 997 55.64 -61.13 36.73
C GLN A 997 55.74 -59.77 35.99
N ARG A 998 54.62 -59.04 35.93
CA ARG A 998 54.54 -57.74 35.21
C ARG A 998 55.08 -56.59 36.05
N GLN A 999 55.34 -55.46 35.39
CA GLN A 999 55.81 -54.22 36.02
C GLN A 999 54.87 -53.77 37.15
N ALA A 1000 55.45 -53.52 38.33
CA ALA A 1000 54.73 -52.93 39.46
C ALA A 1000 54.92 -51.39 39.44
N GLU A 1001 53.82 -50.65 39.43
CA GLU A 1001 53.84 -49.16 39.41
C GLU A 1001 53.14 -48.57 40.65
N ASP A 1002 52.86 -49.41 41.64
CA ASP A 1002 52.12 -49.03 42.85
C ASP A 1002 52.94 -48.15 43.82
N SER A 1003 54.26 -48.11 43.66
CA SER A 1003 55.21 -47.17 44.30
C SER A 1003 56.46 -47.00 43.43
N GLY A 1004 57.26 -45.97 43.70
CA GLY A 1004 58.55 -45.77 43.02
C GLY A 1004 59.54 -46.92 43.28
N LEU A 1005 59.61 -47.43 44.52
CA LEU A 1005 60.52 -48.52 44.88
C LEU A 1005 60.07 -49.87 44.33
N LEU A 1006 58.76 -50.17 44.30
CA LEU A 1006 58.28 -51.36 43.58
C LEU A 1006 58.49 -51.26 42.07
N ARG A 1007 58.55 -50.05 41.50
CA ARG A 1007 58.92 -49.85 40.10
C ARG A 1007 60.40 -50.11 39.82
N ALA A 1008 61.26 -49.89 40.81
CA ALA A 1008 62.69 -50.16 40.75
C ALA A 1008 63.05 -51.62 41.04
N LEU A 1009 62.44 -52.25 42.05
CA LEU A 1009 62.91 -53.51 42.64
C LEU A 1009 61.86 -54.63 42.63
N GLY A 1010 60.68 -54.38 42.07
CA GLY A 1010 59.50 -55.22 42.23
C GLY A 1010 58.84 -55.69 40.94
N GLN A 1011 58.14 -56.81 41.06
CA GLN A 1011 57.28 -57.40 40.05
C GLN A 1011 55.93 -57.78 40.66
N ARG A 1012 54.88 -57.83 39.84
CA ARG A 1012 53.51 -58.16 40.30
C ARG A 1012 52.84 -59.25 39.48
N ASP A 1013 52.21 -60.16 40.21
CA ASP A 1013 51.12 -61.00 39.70
C ASP A 1013 49.78 -60.32 40.00
N GLY A 1014 48.78 -60.54 39.15
CA GLY A 1014 47.44 -60.06 39.47
C GLY A 1014 46.33 -60.64 38.60
N VAL A 1015 45.13 -60.66 39.16
CA VAL A 1015 43.89 -60.89 38.41
C VAL A 1015 42.95 -59.71 38.64
N GLY A 1016 42.31 -59.26 37.57
CA GLY A 1016 41.48 -58.07 37.57
C GLY A 1016 40.22 -58.21 36.72
N ILE A 1017 39.16 -57.54 37.16
CA ILE A 1017 37.96 -57.30 36.39
C ILE A 1017 37.63 -55.81 36.45
N SER A 1018 37.29 -55.22 35.32
CA SER A 1018 36.74 -53.88 35.22
C SER A 1018 35.48 -53.85 34.37
N GLY A 1019 34.63 -52.86 34.62
CA GLY A 1019 33.38 -52.66 33.89
C GLY A 1019 33.15 -51.19 33.58
N THR A 1020 32.52 -50.94 32.44
CA THR A 1020 32.04 -49.62 32.01
C THR A 1020 30.57 -49.71 31.62
N HIS A 1021 29.77 -48.76 32.11
CA HIS A 1021 28.32 -48.74 32.00
C HIS A 1021 27.83 -47.34 31.61
N GLY A 1022 27.31 -47.18 30.40
CA GLY A 1022 26.64 -45.95 29.95
C GLY A 1022 25.25 -45.81 30.55
N ILE A 1023 25.11 -45.03 31.63
CA ILE A 1023 23.83 -44.76 32.28
C ILE A 1023 22.96 -43.90 31.36
N SER A 1024 23.51 -42.81 30.84
CA SER A 1024 22.85 -41.93 29.86
C SER A 1024 23.71 -41.78 28.60
N ALA A 1025 23.45 -40.78 27.76
CA ALA A 1025 24.39 -40.37 26.72
C ALA A 1025 25.59 -39.59 27.28
N ARG A 1026 25.44 -38.93 28.44
CA ARG A 1026 26.46 -38.10 29.10
C ARG A 1026 27.12 -38.76 30.30
N ASP A 1027 26.43 -39.69 30.95
CA ASP A 1027 26.82 -40.26 32.24
C ASP A 1027 27.34 -41.68 32.07
N GLN A 1028 28.61 -41.90 32.39
CA GLN A 1028 29.27 -43.21 32.35
C GLN A 1028 29.87 -43.54 33.72
N LEU A 1029 29.52 -44.72 34.24
CA LEU A 1029 30.11 -45.32 35.43
C LEU A 1029 31.20 -46.32 35.02
N SER A 1030 32.40 -46.18 35.55
CA SER A 1030 33.50 -47.13 35.40
C SER A 1030 33.96 -47.65 36.77
N TRP A 1031 34.33 -48.92 36.83
CA TRP A 1031 34.82 -49.55 38.05
C TRP A 1031 35.88 -50.62 37.74
N SER A 1032 36.77 -50.87 38.70
CA SER A 1032 37.77 -51.94 38.63
C SER A 1032 37.98 -52.59 39.98
N LEU A 1033 38.07 -53.92 40.01
CA LEU A 1033 38.48 -54.72 41.16
C LEU A 1033 39.69 -55.56 40.76
N THR A 1034 40.80 -55.43 41.48
CA THR A 1034 42.01 -56.25 41.29
C THR A 1034 42.40 -56.96 42.58
N HIS A 1035 42.99 -58.15 42.43
CA HIS A 1035 43.76 -58.83 43.46
C HIS A 1035 45.19 -58.99 42.95
N GLN A 1036 46.16 -58.44 43.69
CA GLN A 1036 47.58 -58.40 43.31
C GLN A 1036 48.45 -59.10 44.36
N ARG A 1037 49.60 -59.60 43.92
CA ARG A 1037 50.72 -60.07 44.74
C ARG A 1037 52.00 -59.40 44.23
N TYR A 1038 52.88 -59.05 45.15
CA TYR A 1038 54.15 -58.38 44.86
C TYR A 1038 55.28 -59.23 45.40
N SER A 1039 56.32 -59.37 44.57
CA SER A 1039 57.62 -59.87 44.97
C SER A 1039 58.70 -58.92 44.48
N MET A 1040 59.90 -59.03 45.07
CA MET A 1040 61.11 -58.44 44.53
C MET A 1040 61.51 -59.17 43.22
N LEU A 1041 62.51 -58.66 42.49
CA LEU A 1041 62.94 -59.23 41.20
C LEU A 1041 63.49 -60.67 41.33
N ASP A 1042 64.18 -60.97 42.43
CA ASP A 1042 64.66 -62.31 42.83
C ASP A 1042 63.52 -63.35 43.11
N GLY A 1043 62.31 -62.87 43.42
CA GLY A 1043 61.15 -63.67 43.82
C GLY A 1043 60.74 -63.58 45.31
N GLU A 1044 61.47 -62.85 46.17
CA GLU A 1044 61.14 -62.62 47.58
C GLU A 1044 59.77 -61.92 47.72
N ALA A 1045 58.87 -62.47 48.54
CA ALA A 1045 57.47 -62.01 48.57
C ALA A 1045 57.27 -60.78 49.47
N VAL A 1046 57.08 -59.59 48.87
CA VAL A 1046 56.81 -58.32 49.58
C VAL A 1046 55.41 -58.32 50.22
N GLY A 1047 54.36 -58.66 49.47
CA GLY A 1047 53.00 -58.54 49.96
C GLY A 1047 51.90 -58.97 48.99
N SER A 1048 50.64 -58.86 49.43
CA SER A 1048 49.46 -59.14 48.58
C SER A 1048 48.23 -58.37 49.04
N GLY A 1049 47.32 -58.05 48.14
CA GLY A 1049 46.16 -57.23 48.50
C GLY A 1049 45.12 -57.07 47.41
N GLN A 1050 44.20 -56.14 47.64
CA GLN A 1050 43.09 -55.84 46.75
C GLN A 1050 42.97 -54.33 46.54
N GLN A 1051 42.67 -53.91 45.32
CA GLN A 1051 42.33 -52.53 44.99
C GLN A 1051 40.96 -52.47 44.33
N ALA A 1052 40.19 -51.47 44.73
CA ALA A 1052 38.91 -51.10 44.17
C ALA A 1052 38.97 -49.64 43.70
N ASN A 1053 38.62 -49.39 42.44
CA ASN A 1053 38.40 -48.04 41.93
C ASN A 1053 36.95 -47.95 41.41
N LEU A 1054 36.31 -46.81 41.64
CA LEU A 1054 34.97 -46.47 41.18
C LEU A 1054 34.99 -45.02 40.71
N GLU A 1055 34.54 -44.75 39.49
CA GLU A 1055 34.52 -43.42 38.91
C GLU A 1055 33.21 -43.18 38.16
N LEU A 1056 32.55 -42.06 38.46
CA LEU A 1056 31.42 -41.53 37.69
C LEU A 1056 31.90 -40.35 36.86
N SER A 1057 31.67 -40.42 35.56
CA SER A 1057 32.04 -39.38 34.60
C SER A 1057 30.80 -38.77 33.93
N HIS A 1058 30.83 -37.46 33.72
CA HIS A 1058 29.76 -36.68 33.11
C HIS A 1058 30.29 -35.78 31.99
N ALA A 1059 29.84 -36.01 30.76
CA ALA A 1059 30.16 -35.17 29.60
C ALA A 1059 29.31 -33.88 29.58
N VAL A 1060 29.94 -32.74 29.84
CA VAL A 1060 29.32 -31.41 29.68
C VAL A 1060 29.29 -31.01 28.21
N PHE A 1061 30.40 -31.23 27.50
CA PHE A 1061 30.51 -31.10 26.05
C PHE A 1061 31.20 -32.34 25.46
N PHE A 1062 30.64 -32.91 24.40
CA PHE A 1062 31.18 -34.10 23.73
C PHE A 1062 32.36 -33.77 22.83
N GLU A 1063 32.22 -32.71 22.01
CA GLU A 1063 33.24 -32.28 21.04
C GLU A 1063 33.34 -30.74 21.02
N GLY A 1064 34.55 -30.24 20.76
CA GLY A 1064 34.76 -28.85 20.32
C GLY A 1064 34.73 -27.70 21.36
N PRO A 1065 35.47 -27.74 22.48
CA PRO A 1065 36.31 -28.83 23.00
C PRO A 1065 35.48 -29.82 23.84
N ALA A 1066 36.04 -31.00 24.10
CA ALA A 1066 35.44 -31.94 25.05
C ALA A 1066 35.64 -31.43 26.49
N TRP A 1067 34.60 -31.53 27.31
CA TRP A 1067 34.66 -31.23 28.75
C TRP A 1067 33.95 -32.33 29.53
N THR A 1068 34.72 -33.05 30.36
CA THR A 1068 34.23 -34.11 31.25
C THR A 1068 34.51 -33.76 32.71
N LEU A 1069 33.48 -33.85 33.55
CA LEU A 1069 33.61 -33.85 35.00
C LEU A 1069 33.75 -35.30 35.48
N ARG A 1070 34.65 -35.55 36.42
CA ARG A 1070 35.01 -36.89 36.93
C ARG A 1070 34.94 -36.89 38.46
N SER A 1071 34.21 -37.83 39.06
CA SER A 1071 34.12 -37.99 40.52
C SER A 1071 34.43 -39.43 40.87
N GLY A 1072 35.45 -39.68 41.68
CA GLY A 1072 35.96 -41.04 41.89
C GLY A 1072 36.45 -41.35 43.29
N LEU A 1073 36.46 -42.64 43.58
CA LEU A 1073 36.85 -43.28 44.82
C LEU A 1073 37.86 -44.39 44.50
N SER A 1074 39.07 -44.28 45.06
CA SER A 1074 40.10 -45.31 44.98
C SER A 1074 40.43 -45.81 46.38
N TYR A 1075 40.39 -47.11 46.58
CA TYR A 1075 40.74 -47.78 47.83
C TYR A 1075 41.63 -48.98 47.55
N ALA A 1076 42.75 -49.11 48.26
CA ALA A 1076 43.59 -50.30 48.23
C ALA A 1076 43.91 -50.76 49.65
N LYS A 1077 44.03 -52.07 49.82
CA LYS A 1077 44.42 -52.71 51.07
C LYS A 1077 45.34 -53.88 50.78
N TYR A 1078 46.57 -53.79 51.26
CA TYR A 1078 47.58 -54.83 51.20
C TYR A 1078 47.80 -55.45 52.59
N ARG A 1079 48.36 -56.64 52.56
CA ARG A 1079 48.97 -57.35 53.68
C ARG A 1079 50.39 -57.64 53.27
N LEU A 1080 51.31 -57.01 53.97
CA LEU A 1080 52.75 -57.16 53.80
C LEU A 1080 53.23 -58.47 54.43
N LYS A 1081 54.48 -58.84 54.18
CA LYS A 1081 55.18 -59.83 55.01
C LYS A 1081 55.80 -59.16 56.24
N ASN A 1082 55.98 -59.96 57.30
CA ASN A 1082 56.60 -59.56 58.56
C ASN A 1082 58.07 -60.01 58.64
N ASN A 1083 58.68 -60.37 57.51
CA ASN A 1083 60.10 -60.68 57.43
C ASN A 1083 60.83 -59.41 56.97
N GLU A 1084 62.00 -59.17 57.55
CA GLU A 1084 63.00 -58.23 57.01
C GLU A 1084 63.54 -58.80 55.69
N LEU A 1085 63.77 -57.95 54.69
CA LEU A 1085 64.29 -58.36 53.39
C LEU A 1085 65.83 -58.45 53.44
N PRO A 1086 66.48 -59.41 52.74
CA PRO A 1086 67.93 -59.57 52.77
C PRO A 1086 68.72 -58.31 52.34
N ASP A 1087 69.90 -58.12 52.94
CA ASP A 1087 70.90 -57.17 52.49
C ASP A 1087 71.92 -57.90 51.60
N GLU A 1088 71.97 -57.57 50.30
CA GLU A 1088 72.94 -58.13 49.34
C GLU A 1088 74.25 -57.31 49.27
N THR A 1089 74.71 -56.73 50.39
CA THR A 1089 76.08 -56.20 50.53
C THR A 1089 76.83 -56.71 51.78
N GLU A 1090 77.75 -57.67 51.59
CA GLU A 1090 78.70 -58.09 52.64
C GLU A 1090 79.78 -57.02 52.91
N ASP A 1091 79.53 -56.04 53.80
CA ASP A 1091 80.60 -55.30 54.52
C ASP A 1091 80.12 -54.58 55.82
N ASP A 1092 79.80 -55.37 56.84
CA ASP A 1092 79.93 -55.09 58.30
C ASP A 1092 79.56 -53.68 58.87
N VAL A 1093 78.33 -53.19 58.67
CA VAL A 1093 77.61 -52.38 59.68
C VAL A 1093 76.14 -52.77 59.74
N SER A 1094 75.71 -53.39 60.85
CA SER A 1094 74.30 -53.78 61.06
C SER A 1094 73.43 -52.62 61.57
N GLU A 1095 72.92 -51.77 60.68
CA GLU A 1095 71.80 -50.85 60.99
C GLU A 1095 70.99 -50.52 59.71
N PHE A 1096 69.67 -50.69 59.77
CA PHE A 1096 68.67 -50.47 58.67
C PHE A 1096 68.59 -51.54 57.56
N MET A 1097 67.89 -52.64 57.84
CA MET A 1097 67.30 -53.53 56.83
C MET A 1097 66.10 -52.84 56.15
N SER A 1098 65.94 -53.01 54.84
CA SER A 1098 64.73 -52.54 54.12
C SER A 1098 63.50 -53.39 54.49
N THR A 1099 62.35 -52.74 54.75
CA THR A 1099 61.12 -53.45 55.13
C THR A 1099 60.10 -53.48 53.98
N PRO A 1100 59.20 -54.49 53.94
CA PRO A 1100 58.09 -54.49 52.99
C PRO A 1100 57.12 -53.29 53.08
N ALA A 1101 57.18 -52.49 54.16
CA ALA A 1101 56.35 -51.28 54.31
C ALA A 1101 56.89 -50.09 53.51
N ASP A 1102 58.21 -49.98 53.37
CA ASP A 1102 58.89 -48.94 52.59
C ASP A 1102 58.62 -49.10 51.08
N LEU A 1103 58.44 -50.35 50.65
CA LEU A 1103 58.01 -50.70 49.29
C LEU A 1103 56.51 -50.44 49.06
N LEU A 1104 55.64 -50.72 50.04
CA LEU A 1104 54.19 -50.76 49.84
C LEU A 1104 53.37 -50.34 51.08
N GLN A 1105 52.80 -49.12 51.04
CA GLN A 1105 51.79 -48.63 51.99
C GLN A 1105 50.65 -49.66 52.20
N GLU A 1106 50.37 -50.07 53.45
CA GLU A 1106 49.31 -51.05 53.74
C GLU A 1106 47.94 -50.66 53.16
N ARG A 1107 47.60 -49.37 53.18
CA ARG A 1107 46.25 -48.87 52.91
C ARG A 1107 46.30 -47.51 52.21
N PHE A 1108 45.75 -47.47 51.01
CA PHE A 1108 45.50 -46.24 50.27
C PHE A 1108 44.00 -45.96 50.21
N GLY A 1109 43.57 -44.70 50.38
CA GLY A 1109 42.17 -44.33 50.26
C GLY A 1109 42.01 -42.87 49.85
N GLN A 1110 41.54 -42.62 48.62
CA GLN A 1110 41.33 -41.29 48.07
C GLN A 1110 39.92 -41.13 47.49
N LEU A 1111 39.23 -40.05 47.87
CA LEU A 1111 38.03 -39.54 47.21
C LEU A 1111 38.41 -38.27 46.45
N TYR A 1112 37.99 -38.11 45.20
CA TYR A 1112 38.34 -36.94 44.39
C TYR A 1112 37.21 -36.48 43.46
N VAL A 1113 37.32 -35.22 43.04
CA VAL A 1113 36.58 -34.62 41.92
C VAL A 1113 37.59 -33.97 40.99
N GLY A 1114 37.36 -34.06 39.68
CA GLY A 1114 38.21 -33.43 38.66
C GLY A 1114 37.43 -32.96 37.45
N SER A 1115 38.13 -32.21 36.60
CA SER A 1115 37.59 -31.56 35.40
C SER A 1115 38.64 -31.62 34.29
N THR A 1116 38.32 -32.37 33.24
CA THR A 1116 39.16 -32.51 32.05
C THR A 1116 38.59 -31.66 30.91
N TRP A 1117 39.36 -30.68 30.45
CA TRP A 1117 39.11 -29.96 29.20
C TRP A 1117 40.13 -30.42 28.16
N ARG A 1118 39.70 -30.85 26.96
CA ARG A 1118 40.62 -31.29 25.91
C ARG A 1118 40.13 -31.09 24.49
N ARG A 1119 41.08 -31.00 23.56
CA ARG A 1119 40.89 -31.07 22.11
C ARG A 1119 41.92 -32.05 21.56
N GLY A 1120 41.50 -33.30 21.32
CA GLY A 1120 42.44 -34.41 21.09
C GLY A 1120 43.24 -34.78 22.35
N PHE A 1121 44.32 -35.53 22.17
CA PHE A 1121 45.27 -35.92 23.22
C PHE A 1121 46.70 -35.56 22.76
N PRO A 1122 47.37 -34.59 23.41
CA PRO A 1122 48.77 -34.28 23.12
C PRO A 1122 49.67 -35.50 23.32
N GLY A 1123 50.46 -35.85 22.30
CA GLY A 1123 51.36 -37.00 22.36
C GLY A 1123 50.68 -38.34 22.06
N ALA A 1124 49.52 -38.32 21.39
CA ALA A 1124 48.96 -39.54 20.81
C ALA A 1124 49.78 -40.02 19.60
N LEU A 1125 49.72 -41.32 19.30
CA LEU A 1125 50.38 -41.90 18.12
C LEU A 1125 49.75 -41.41 16.79
N ASN A 1126 48.47 -41.01 16.82
CA ASN A 1126 47.78 -40.40 15.70
C ASN A 1126 47.03 -39.13 16.14
N ARG A 1127 47.26 -38.06 15.40
CA ARG A 1127 46.67 -36.74 15.66
C ARG A 1127 45.19 -36.69 15.22
N GLY A 1128 44.26 -36.86 16.16
CA GLY A 1128 42.81 -36.82 15.92
C GLY A 1128 42.23 -35.44 15.51
N THR A 1129 43.06 -34.39 15.36
CA THR A 1129 42.58 -33.04 14.98
C THR A 1129 43.50 -32.39 13.93
N ALA A 1130 42.99 -31.36 13.23
CA ALA A 1130 43.64 -30.80 12.04
C ALA A 1130 44.64 -29.64 12.29
N GLN A 1131 44.84 -29.19 13.54
CA GLN A 1131 45.64 -27.99 13.84
C GLN A 1131 46.56 -28.19 15.06
N PHE A 1132 45.99 -28.11 16.26
CA PHE A 1132 46.67 -28.23 17.54
C PHE A 1132 45.81 -29.07 18.48
N SER A 1133 46.44 -30.00 19.19
CA SER A 1133 45.84 -30.69 20.33
C SER A 1133 46.20 -29.97 21.62
N TRP A 1134 45.33 -30.07 22.63
CA TRP A 1134 45.62 -29.61 23.97
C TRP A 1134 44.78 -30.35 25.00
N LEU A 1135 45.29 -30.44 26.22
CA LEU A 1135 44.61 -31.01 27.37
C LEU A 1135 44.92 -30.19 28.62
N LEU A 1136 43.92 -30.01 29.48
CA LEU A 1136 44.06 -29.55 30.85
C LEU A 1136 43.11 -30.40 31.72
N ASP A 1137 43.68 -31.31 32.51
CA ASP A 1137 42.99 -32.06 33.56
C ASP A 1137 43.40 -31.50 34.92
N VAL A 1138 42.42 -31.23 35.77
CA VAL A 1138 42.64 -30.75 37.14
C VAL A 1138 41.81 -31.61 38.09
N LEU A 1139 42.46 -32.15 39.11
CA LEU A 1139 41.87 -33.04 40.11
C LEU A 1139 42.15 -32.49 41.52
N ALA A 1140 41.15 -32.53 42.38
CA ALA A 1140 41.27 -32.22 43.81
C ALA A 1140 40.54 -33.30 44.63
N GLY A 1141 41.14 -33.71 45.75
CA GLY A 1141 40.62 -34.79 46.56
C GLY A 1141 41.18 -34.85 47.97
N TRP A 1142 40.68 -35.82 48.73
CA TRP A 1142 41.05 -36.10 50.11
C TRP A 1142 41.53 -37.53 50.23
N GLN A 1143 42.77 -37.71 50.70
CA GLN A 1143 43.34 -39.00 51.06
C GLN A 1143 43.02 -39.27 52.53
N TRP A 1144 42.01 -40.10 52.81
CA TRP A 1144 41.54 -40.32 54.17
C TRP A 1144 42.39 -41.30 54.99
N THR A 1145 43.31 -42.04 54.35
CA THR A 1145 44.29 -42.87 55.06
C THR A 1145 45.41 -42.01 55.65
N GLU A 1146 45.96 -41.10 54.85
CA GLU A 1146 47.01 -40.14 55.23
C GLU A 1146 46.48 -38.83 55.85
N GLN A 1147 45.17 -38.64 55.87
CA GLN A 1147 44.49 -37.43 56.37
C GLN A 1147 44.96 -36.12 55.70
N GLN A 1148 45.25 -36.17 54.40
CA GLN A 1148 45.78 -35.04 53.63
C GLN A 1148 44.96 -34.72 52.38
N ALA A 1149 45.03 -33.47 51.92
CA ALA A 1149 44.47 -33.04 50.65
C ALA A 1149 45.45 -33.35 49.51
N ASN A 1150 44.96 -33.98 48.44
CA ASN A 1150 45.72 -34.25 47.22
C ASN A 1150 45.14 -33.44 46.06
N TYR A 1151 45.99 -32.75 45.31
CA TYR A 1151 45.60 -32.13 44.04
C TYR A 1151 46.60 -32.48 42.94
N ALA A 1152 46.09 -32.63 41.72
CA ALA A 1152 46.89 -32.93 40.55
C ALA A 1152 46.47 -32.04 39.36
N ILE A 1153 47.45 -31.69 38.53
CA ILE A 1153 47.27 -30.92 37.30
C ILE A 1153 48.06 -31.64 36.21
N THR A 1154 47.38 -32.05 35.14
CA THR A 1154 48.00 -32.58 33.93
C THR A 1154 47.64 -31.67 32.77
N THR A 1155 48.63 -31.21 32.01
CA THR A 1155 48.44 -30.34 30.86
C THR A 1155 49.37 -30.73 29.72
N GLY A 1156 48.98 -30.39 28.50
CA GLY A 1156 49.84 -30.59 27.34
C GLY A 1156 49.34 -29.86 26.10
N VAL A 1157 50.23 -29.68 25.15
CA VAL A 1157 49.96 -29.08 23.83
C VAL A 1157 50.71 -29.87 22.76
N GLY A 1158 49.99 -30.26 21.71
CA GLY A 1158 50.55 -30.89 20.51
C GLY A 1158 50.28 -30.07 19.26
N MET A 1159 51.23 -30.06 18.33
CA MET A 1159 51.14 -29.31 17.07
C MET A 1159 51.68 -30.11 15.89
N ARG A 1160 51.07 -29.94 14.72
CA ARG A 1160 51.58 -30.45 13.44
C ARG A 1160 52.93 -29.78 13.09
N VAL A 1161 53.87 -30.55 12.52
CA VAL A 1161 55.08 -30.00 11.90
C VAL A 1161 55.04 -30.23 10.38
N LEU A 1162 54.90 -31.49 9.94
CA LEU A 1162 54.92 -31.98 8.56
C LEU A 1162 53.73 -32.92 8.27
N GLY A 1163 52.57 -32.33 7.94
CA GLY A 1163 51.42 -33.08 7.40
C GLY A 1163 50.53 -33.73 8.46
N ASP A 1164 50.72 -35.02 8.73
CA ASP A 1164 49.86 -35.83 9.63
C ASP A 1164 50.62 -36.38 10.85
N ASP A 1165 51.65 -35.64 11.26
CA ASP A 1165 52.49 -35.83 12.43
C ASP A 1165 52.03 -34.95 13.63
N GLU A 1166 52.64 -35.16 14.79
CA GLU A 1166 52.48 -34.28 15.94
C GLU A 1166 53.77 -34.20 16.77
N LEU A 1167 54.23 -32.99 17.09
CA LEU A 1167 55.18 -32.71 18.16
C LEU A 1167 54.39 -32.24 19.39
N ALA A 1168 54.55 -32.89 20.53
CA ALA A 1168 53.80 -32.61 21.73
C ALA A 1168 54.67 -32.52 22.99
N PHE A 1169 54.26 -31.59 23.87
CA PHE A 1169 54.83 -31.35 25.19
C PHE A 1169 53.76 -31.65 26.25
N THR A 1170 54.12 -32.44 27.26
CA THR A 1170 53.23 -32.84 28.36
C THR A 1170 53.88 -32.58 29.72
N PHE A 1171 53.08 -32.11 30.67
CA PHE A 1171 53.47 -31.84 32.05
C PHE A 1171 52.37 -32.32 32.99
N GLY A 1172 52.73 -33.12 33.99
CA GLY A 1172 51.87 -33.53 35.09
C GLY A 1172 52.52 -33.22 36.43
N TYR A 1173 51.72 -32.81 37.40
CA TYR A 1173 52.11 -32.57 38.79
C TYR A 1173 51.04 -33.15 39.72
N GLN A 1174 51.45 -33.78 40.82
CA GLN A 1174 50.56 -34.27 41.87
C GLN A 1174 51.17 -33.97 43.25
N SER A 1175 50.39 -33.34 44.14
CA SER A 1175 50.87 -32.88 45.45
C SER A 1175 51.14 -34.02 46.44
N ALA A 1176 50.42 -35.13 46.31
CA ALA A 1176 50.57 -36.33 47.12
C ALA A 1176 50.44 -37.59 46.24
N PRO A 1177 51.49 -38.00 45.51
CA PRO A 1177 51.56 -39.30 44.86
C PRO A 1177 51.38 -40.44 45.87
N ARG A 1178 50.98 -41.60 45.37
CA ARG A 1178 50.82 -42.81 46.17
C ARG A 1178 52.21 -43.38 46.49
N ASN A 1179 52.49 -43.62 47.77
CA ASN A 1179 53.78 -44.10 48.27
C ASN A 1179 54.96 -43.22 47.82
N GLY A 1180 54.78 -41.88 47.90
CA GLY A 1180 55.85 -40.90 47.71
C GLY A 1180 56.16 -40.11 48.99
N ASP A 1181 55.86 -40.68 50.16
CA ASP A 1181 56.29 -40.21 51.49
C ASP A 1181 55.92 -38.76 51.87
N GLY A 1182 54.92 -38.20 51.18
CA GLY A 1182 54.49 -36.80 51.32
C GLY A 1182 55.23 -35.82 50.39
N GLU A 1183 56.20 -36.28 49.61
CA GLU A 1183 56.86 -35.49 48.57
C GLU A 1183 55.99 -35.42 47.30
N PRO A 1184 55.91 -34.25 46.63
CA PRO A 1184 55.13 -34.11 45.40
C PRO A 1184 55.83 -34.78 44.21
N GLY A 1185 55.04 -35.40 43.33
CA GLY A 1185 55.49 -36.09 42.13
C GLY A 1185 54.93 -35.47 40.84
N GLY A 1186 55.21 -36.10 39.70
CA GLY A 1186 54.82 -35.58 38.39
C GLY A 1186 55.31 -36.38 37.18
N THR A 1187 55.09 -35.81 36.00
CA THR A 1187 55.62 -36.32 34.73
C THR A 1187 56.00 -35.15 33.81
N LEU A 1188 57.02 -35.35 33.00
CA LEU A 1188 57.42 -34.46 31.92
C LEU A 1188 57.65 -35.30 30.65
N GLY A 1189 57.17 -34.80 29.50
CA GLY A 1189 57.28 -35.52 28.25
C GLY A 1189 57.45 -34.59 27.05
N VAL A 1190 58.34 -34.98 26.15
CA VAL A 1190 58.44 -34.41 24.79
C VAL A 1190 58.38 -35.56 23.81
N THR A 1191 57.38 -35.58 22.94
CA THR A 1191 57.13 -36.68 21.99
C THR A 1191 56.91 -36.16 20.58
N TYR A 1192 57.40 -36.91 19.59
CA TYR A 1192 57.10 -36.71 18.18
C TYR A 1192 56.49 -38.00 17.62
N SER A 1193 55.30 -37.92 17.03
CA SER A 1193 54.59 -39.05 16.43
C SER A 1193 54.30 -38.82 14.94
N ALA A 1194 54.38 -39.90 14.15
CA ALA A 1194 54.17 -39.92 12.71
C ALA A 1194 53.32 -41.13 12.28
N ARG A 1195 52.23 -40.85 11.56
CA ARG A 1195 51.25 -41.81 11.05
C ARG A 1195 51.82 -42.73 9.96
N PHE A 1196 51.40 -44.00 9.95
CA PHE A 1196 51.54 -44.88 8.77
C PHE A 1196 50.33 -44.75 7.82
N GLY A 1197 50.58 -44.84 6.51
CA GLY A 1197 49.56 -44.91 5.46
C GLY A 1197 48.82 -43.61 5.17
N ARG A 1198 49.01 -43.07 3.96
CA ARG A 1198 48.07 -42.17 3.29
C ARG A 1198 47.44 -42.91 2.13
#